data_AF-A0A3N5RM57-F1
#
_entry.id   AF-A0A3N5RM57-F1
#
_cell.length_a   1.000
_cell.length_b   1.000
_cell.length_c   1.000
_cell.angle_alpha   90.00
_cell.angle_beta   90.00
_cell.angle_gamma   90.00
#
_symmetry.space_group_name_H-M   'P 1'
#
loop_
_entity.id
_entity.type
_entity.pdbx_description
1 polymer ?
#
loop_
_entity_poly.entity_id
_entity_poly.type
_entity_poly.pdbx_seq_one_letter_code
_entity_poly.pdbx_strand_id
1 'polypeptide(L)'
;MSTSVSKQKQSNRTAEFLANICGMTRKDFEKLGKLPETHPKEPSTNVLKMPGVMAPNNQPEFWADAPWRLIPGVQEIPITFYIRDGNVDSPGFSPWRLDSLRVEQRLRNKKWHKLRTYLPANLGNIDQQGQIEDNFWVFSSSIPLSELHDVRIGDKVHLRVIFVGSANPYDKITLIKRHLEITLSQYPFPLGRTAQPSGPRQWFYGDPHYHSAYTNDVKEYGAPLPETRGAALSIGLDWIVVTDHSCDLVLKRDGESGLSRWDLLKAEISSGLSDECFRFILGEEITLIGRGEKYVHMLAMGGMQDMIQGAFLPDDSSSLPVDIWINAIKTIIRFGKGYSLDLLQTLFGKLLPFNEVLGNLPTNTLTFAAHPYDIAQVPPSKWDGHDLSHLQLTGHEFWNARSRRSANHTDNPFTRKSWTDPDTLRHKDEVRVNKLLSHVSKKWEPHLIRGVDEWAAGSDLPSRRPVFIGGSDSHGDFNYHAGMAWNYSKADMVDDNAPGRVRTAIYLPGYQSALVPDIDLILAALKKGSCVVTDGPILEFSLQQNGQFAYMGETLQISGEGDPEIKIIAHSTPEFGMVTQVEVVTYFKSQKSKKSSSLIVEQGKQASIPIAGNLGYYRLQAQTSGADGELFCCFTNPIWVRVVDGPKRKLKIEFT
;
A
#
# COMPACT_ATOMS: atom_id res chain seq x y z
N MET A 1 -1.45 -16.70 41.01
CA MET A 1 -2.89 -16.98 40.77
C MET A 1 -3.61 -15.88 39.98
N SER A 2 -3.21 -14.59 39.99
CA SER A 2 -3.90 -13.56 39.17
C SER A 2 -3.57 -13.60 37.67
N THR A 3 -2.46 -14.23 37.27
CA THR A 3 -2.00 -14.36 35.86
C THR A 3 -2.65 -15.51 35.08
N SER A 4 -3.13 -16.57 35.74
CA SER A 4 -3.85 -17.67 35.08
C SER A 4 -5.30 -17.29 34.80
N VAL A 5 -5.93 -16.54 35.72
CA VAL A 5 -7.31 -16.04 35.59
C VAL A 5 -7.43 -15.00 34.48
N SER A 6 -6.41 -14.16 34.25
CA SER A 6 -6.42 -13.19 33.13
C SER A 6 -6.26 -13.88 31.78
N LYS A 7 -5.38 -14.88 31.67
CA LYS A 7 -5.20 -15.69 30.46
C LYS A 7 -6.47 -16.46 30.08
N GLN A 8 -7.14 -17.07 31.06
CA GLN A 8 -8.39 -17.82 30.81
C GLN A 8 -9.55 -16.92 30.42
N LYS A 9 -9.62 -15.70 30.98
CA LYS A 9 -10.64 -14.69 30.61
C LYS A 9 -10.40 -14.13 29.21
N GLN A 10 -9.15 -14.00 28.79
CA GLN A 10 -8.78 -13.60 27.43
C GLN A 10 -9.07 -14.71 26.42
N SER A 11 -8.72 -15.96 26.73
CA SER A 11 -9.06 -17.15 25.93
C SER A 11 -10.56 -17.32 25.76
N ASN A 12 -11.36 -17.10 26.81
CA ASN A 12 -12.82 -17.17 26.73
C ASN A 12 -13.41 -16.10 25.82
N ARG A 13 -12.90 -14.86 25.90
CA ARG A 13 -13.33 -13.78 25.00
C ARG A 13 -12.92 -14.03 23.54
N THR A 14 -11.75 -14.63 23.33
CA THR A 14 -11.29 -15.03 22.00
C THR A 14 -12.17 -16.13 21.42
N ALA A 15 -12.49 -17.20 22.16
CA ALA A 15 -13.37 -18.26 21.67
C ALA A 15 -14.79 -17.78 21.36
N GLU A 16 -15.32 -16.87 22.18
CA GLU A 16 -16.65 -16.28 21.98
C GLU A 16 -16.67 -15.30 20.79
N PHE A 17 -15.61 -14.52 20.59
CA PHE A 17 -15.40 -13.69 19.40
C PHE A 17 -15.30 -14.54 18.13
N LEU A 18 -14.55 -15.65 18.18
CA LEU A 18 -14.35 -16.55 17.05
C LEU A 18 -15.62 -17.34 16.69
N ALA A 19 -16.38 -17.78 17.68
CA ALA A 19 -17.68 -18.41 17.45
C ALA A 19 -18.65 -17.45 16.75
N ASN A 20 -18.65 -16.17 17.15
CA ASN A 20 -19.45 -15.13 16.50
C ASN A 20 -18.98 -14.83 15.07
N ILE A 21 -17.66 -14.85 14.80
CA ILE A 21 -17.12 -14.74 13.43
C ILE A 21 -17.59 -15.90 12.56
N CYS A 22 -17.56 -17.12 13.10
CA CYS A 22 -17.93 -18.33 12.39
C CYS A 22 -19.45 -18.56 12.33
N GLY A 23 -20.28 -17.61 12.81
CA GLY A 23 -21.74 -17.71 12.79
C GLY A 23 -22.31 -18.89 13.59
N MET A 24 -21.60 -19.37 14.62
CA MET A 24 -21.96 -20.57 15.38
C MET A 24 -21.92 -20.29 16.89
N THR A 25 -22.50 -21.20 17.68
CA THR A 25 -22.44 -21.05 19.14
C THR A 25 -21.01 -21.31 19.62
N ARG A 26 -20.61 -20.66 20.72
CA ARG A 26 -19.33 -20.92 21.38
C ARG A 26 -19.09 -22.40 21.65
N LYS A 27 -20.13 -23.13 22.06
CA LYS A 27 -20.07 -24.56 22.37
C LYS A 27 -19.80 -25.40 21.11
N ASP A 28 -20.30 -24.99 19.96
CA ASP A 28 -20.05 -25.67 18.69
C ASP A 28 -18.66 -25.33 18.15
N PHE A 29 -18.25 -24.07 18.26
CA PHE A 29 -16.88 -23.64 17.94
C PHE A 29 -15.83 -24.40 18.78
N GLU A 30 -16.05 -24.52 20.09
CA GLU A 30 -15.17 -25.28 20.99
C GLU A 30 -15.21 -26.80 20.73
N LYS A 31 -16.30 -27.33 20.15
CA LYS A 31 -16.38 -28.73 19.71
C LYS A 31 -15.59 -28.96 18.42
N LEU A 32 -15.53 -27.99 17.51
CA LEU A 32 -14.74 -28.10 16.28
C LEU A 32 -13.23 -28.16 16.55
N GLY A 33 -12.76 -27.47 17.60
CA GLY A 33 -11.39 -27.57 18.10
C GLY A 33 -11.06 -28.89 18.80
N LYS A 34 -12.01 -29.82 18.92
CA LYS A 34 -11.80 -31.18 19.44
C LYS A 34 -12.02 -32.14 18.28
N LEU A 35 -10.97 -32.84 17.84
CA LEU A 35 -11.03 -33.87 16.80
C LEU A 35 -12.29 -34.74 16.97
N PRO A 36 -13.12 -34.99 15.93
CA PRO A 36 -14.33 -35.76 16.10
C PRO A 36 -14.07 -37.26 16.06
N GLU A 37 -14.53 -37.97 17.08
CA GLU A 37 -14.99 -39.35 16.94
C GLU A 37 -16.41 -39.36 16.32
N THR A 38 -16.48 -39.84 15.09
CA THR A 38 -17.66 -40.38 14.37
C THR A 38 -18.82 -39.42 13.97
N HIS A 39 -19.25 -39.59 12.71
CA HIS A 39 -20.35 -38.89 12.01
C HIS A 39 -21.74 -39.09 12.65
N PRO A 40 -22.70 -38.17 12.39
CA PRO A 40 -23.94 -38.64 11.76
C PRO A 40 -24.62 -37.70 10.72
N LYS A 41 -25.22 -38.42 9.75
CA LYS A 41 -26.39 -38.29 8.85
C LYS A 41 -27.28 -37.02 8.76
N GLU A 42 -27.52 -36.66 7.49
CA GLU A 42 -28.64 -35.98 6.78
C GLU A 42 -29.35 -34.72 7.32
N PRO A 43 -29.65 -33.72 6.45
CA PRO A 43 -30.26 -32.45 6.85
C PRO A 43 -31.79 -32.46 6.75
N SER A 44 -32.45 -31.98 7.81
CA SER A 44 -33.86 -31.66 7.81
C SER A 44 -34.13 -30.29 7.16
N THR A 45 -35.20 -30.27 6.37
CA THR A 45 -35.77 -29.14 5.66
C THR A 45 -36.34 -28.10 6.62
N ASN A 46 -35.71 -26.92 6.70
CA ASN A 46 -36.33 -25.62 6.97
C ASN A 46 -35.23 -24.54 6.94
N VAL A 47 -34.91 -24.02 5.75
CA VAL A 47 -33.96 -22.91 5.60
C VAL A 47 -34.70 -21.59 5.74
N LEU A 48 -34.57 -20.97 6.91
CA LEU A 48 -34.78 -19.55 7.08
C LEU A 48 -33.83 -18.79 6.15
N LYS A 49 -34.38 -17.97 5.25
CA LYS A 49 -33.63 -16.95 4.50
C LYS A 49 -33.09 -15.91 5.49
N MET A 50 -31.76 -15.73 5.54
CA MET A 50 -31.11 -14.58 6.15
C MET A 50 -30.19 -13.89 5.12
N PRO A 51 -30.21 -12.55 5.03
CA PRO A 51 -29.19 -11.76 4.32
C PRO A 51 -27.97 -11.56 5.23
N GLY A 52 -26.76 -11.75 4.72
CA GLY A 52 -25.53 -11.32 5.42
C GLY A 52 -24.57 -12.40 5.90
N VAL A 53 -24.48 -13.53 5.19
CA VAL A 53 -23.24 -14.34 5.18
C VAL A 53 -22.67 -14.18 3.77
N MET A 54 -21.55 -13.47 3.62
CA MET A 54 -20.68 -13.67 2.46
C MET A 54 -20.13 -15.07 2.60
N ALA A 55 -20.71 -15.97 1.83
CA ALA A 55 -20.22 -17.31 1.63
C ALA A 55 -19.16 -17.23 0.51
N PRO A 56 -17.90 -17.59 0.77
CA PRO A 56 -16.92 -17.83 -0.28
C PRO A 56 -17.35 -19.09 -1.02
N ASN A 57 -18.24 -18.88 -1.98
CA ASN A 57 -19.00 -19.92 -2.67
C ASN A 57 -18.40 -20.20 -4.06
N ASN A 58 -17.07 -20.14 -4.29
CA ASN A 58 -16.49 -20.26 -5.64
C ASN A 58 -17.37 -19.53 -6.69
N GLN A 59 -17.73 -18.28 -6.43
CA GLN A 59 -18.60 -17.50 -7.30
C GLN A 59 -17.75 -16.57 -8.14
N PRO A 60 -18.14 -16.27 -9.38
CA PRO A 60 -17.36 -15.37 -10.20
C PRO A 60 -17.31 -13.97 -9.58
N GLU A 61 -16.10 -13.44 -9.44
CA GLU A 61 -15.86 -12.08 -8.97
C GLU A 61 -15.62 -11.16 -10.16
N PHE A 62 -16.28 -10.02 -10.18
CA PHE A 62 -16.21 -9.07 -11.28
C PHE A 62 -15.61 -7.78 -10.77
N TRP A 63 -14.59 -7.29 -11.46
CA TRP A 63 -13.98 -6.02 -11.14
C TRP A 63 -13.68 -5.21 -12.40
N ALA A 64 -13.61 -3.90 -12.25
CA ALA A 64 -13.09 -3.04 -13.29
C ALA A 64 -12.33 -1.90 -12.63
N ASP A 65 -11.25 -1.46 -13.27
CA ASP A 65 -10.38 -0.46 -12.71
C ASP A 65 -9.89 0.55 -13.77
N ALA A 66 -9.54 1.74 -13.30
CA ALA A 66 -8.95 2.83 -14.05
C ALA A 66 -8.23 3.76 -13.07
N PRO A 67 -7.13 4.41 -13.48
CA PRO A 67 -6.41 5.33 -12.60
C PRO A 67 -7.33 6.41 -12.01
N TRP A 68 -7.26 6.65 -10.71
CA TRP A 68 -8.07 7.66 -10.00
C TRP A 68 -7.81 9.10 -10.50
N ARG A 69 -6.67 9.31 -11.17
CA ARG A 69 -6.20 10.57 -11.74
C ARG A 69 -5.50 10.33 -13.08
N LEU A 70 -5.68 11.25 -14.01
CA LEU A 70 -4.82 11.42 -15.18
C LEU A 70 -3.98 12.68 -15.06
N ILE A 71 -2.67 12.59 -15.30
CA ILE A 71 -1.78 13.75 -15.41
C ILE A 71 -2.07 14.57 -16.68
N PRO A 72 -1.71 15.87 -16.69
CA PRO A 72 -1.81 16.68 -17.90
C PRO A 72 -1.08 16.06 -19.10
N GLY A 73 -1.71 16.12 -20.28
CA GLY A 73 -1.14 15.64 -21.54
C GLY A 73 -1.54 14.21 -21.93
N VAL A 74 -2.06 13.40 -21.01
CA VAL A 74 -2.64 12.08 -21.32
C VAL A 74 -3.89 12.25 -22.17
N GLN A 75 -4.03 11.43 -23.23
CA GLN A 75 -5.10 11.55 -24.22
C GLN A 75 -6.19 10.47 -24.11
N GLU A 76 -6.01 9.48 -23.24
CA GLU A 76 -6.93 8.36 -23.06
C GLU A 76 -6.96 7.87 -21.61
N ILE A 77 -8.10 7.34 -21.17
CA ILE A 77 -8.24 6.67 -19.88
C ILE A 77 -7.98 5.19 -20.10
N PRO A 78 -6.89 4.60 -19.56
CA PRO A 78 -6.75 3.15 -19.53
C PRO A 78 -7.82 2.56 -18.60
N ILE A 79 -8.46 1.49 -19.03
CA ILE A 79 -9.48 0.77 -18.26
C ILE A 79 -9.24 -0.73 -18.38
N THR A 80 -9.30 -1.41 -17.25
CA THR A 80 -9.09 -2.86 -17.14
C THR A 80 -10.32 -3.51 -16.52
N PHE A 81 -10.59 -4.74 -16.95
CA PHE A 81 -11.73 -5.55 -16.58
C PHE A 81 -11.24 -6.91 -16.11
N TYR A 82 -11.79 -7.39 -15.00
CA TYR A 82 -11.41 -8.65 -14.38
C TYR A 82 -12.64 -9.51 -14.16
N ILE A 83 -12.51 -10.81 -14.47
CA ILE A 83 -13.44 -11.82 -14.00
C ILE A 83 -12.62 -12.98 -13.42
N ARG A 84 -12.75 -13.19 -12.11
CA ARG A 84 -12.12 -14.30 -11.41
C ARG A 84 -13.15 -15.41 -11.19
N ASP A 85 -12.71 -16.66 -11.25
CA ASP A 85 -13.51 -17.87 -11.02
C ASP A 85 -14.76 -17.97 -11.92
N GLY A 86 -14.72 -17.32 -13.09
CA GLY A 86 -15.81 -17.30 -14.07
C GLY A 86 -16.05 -18.64 -14.76
N ASN A 87 -15.01 -19.48 -14.83
CA ASN A 87 -15.00 -20.78 -15.49
C ASN A 87 -15.17 -21.97 -14.51
N VAL A 88 -15.18 -21.73 -13.20
CA VAL A 88 -15.18 -22.78 -12.17
C VAL A 88 -16.58 -23.37 -12.02
N ASP A 89 -16.73 -24.69 -12.14
CA ASP A 89 -17.97 -25.40 -11.81
C ASP A 89 -18.22 -25.39 -10.29
N SER A 90 -19.08 -24.49 -9.82
CA SER A 90 -19.48 -24.35 -8.42
C SER A 90 -20.99 -24.61 -8.28
N PRO A 91 -21.49 -25.11 -7.13
CA PRO A 91 -22.92 -25.08 -6.84
C PRO A 91 -23.41 -23.61 -6.72
N GLY A 92 -23.65 -22.93 -7.84
CA GLY A 92 -23.93 -21.49 -7.85
C GLY A 92 -23.85 -20.79 -9.22
N PHE A 93 -23.44 -19.51 -9.19
CA PHE A 93 -23.46 -18.54 -10.29
C PHE A 93 -22.37 -18.74 -11.38
N SER A 94 -21.85 -19.97 -11.54
CA SER A 94 -20.81 -20.34 -12.49
C SER A 94 -21.07 -21.72 -13.09
N PRO A 95 -20.46 -22.07 -14.24
CA PRO A 95 -19.68 -21.20 -15.13
C PRO A 95 -20.52 -20.02 -15.63
N TRP A 96 -19.85 -18.92 -15.94
CA TRP A 96 -20.47 -17.66 -16.33
C TRP A 96 -20.16 -17.35 -17.79
N ARG A 97 -21.23 -16.98 -18.52
CA ARG A 97 -21.17 -16.59 -19.92
C ARG A 97 -21.26 -15.07 -20.03
N LEU A 98 -20.24 -14.43 -20.58
CA LEU A 98 -20.21 -13.01 -20.89
C LEU A 98 -20.91 -12.76 -22.23
N ASP A 99 -22.04 -12.06 -22.23
CA ASP A 99 -22.76 -11.70 -23.45
C ASP A 99 -22.25 -10.37 -24.04
N SER A 100 -21.89 -9.40 -23.18
CA SER A 100 -21.24 -8.15 -23.59
C SER A 100 -20.63 -7.40 -22.40
N LEU A 101 -19.61 -6.59 -22.67
CA LEU A 101 -19.04 -5.64 -21.72
C LEU A 101 -19.32 -4.21 -22.20
N ARG A 102 -19.81 -3.33 -21.33
CA ARG A 102 -20.19 -1.95 -21.71
C ARG A 102 -19.52 -0.92 -20.80
N VAL A 103 -19.13 0.20 -21.38
CA VAL A 103 -18.62 1.37 -20.64
C VAL A 103 -19.53 2.55 -20.93
N GLU A 104 -20.03 3.18 -19.87
CA GLU A 104 -20.89 4.35 -19.93
C GLU A 104 -20.32 5.50 -19.11
N GLN A 105 -20.49 6.74 -19.58
CA GLN A 105 -20.15 7.97 -18.88
C GLN A 105 -21.40 8.57 -18.23
N ARG A 106 -21.28 9.09 -17.01
CA ARG A 106 -22.33 9.93 -16.42
C ARG A 106 -22.18 11.37 -16.91
N LEU A 107 -23.22 11.90 -17.56
CA LEU A 107 -23.28 13.29 -18.01
C LEU A 107 -23.68 14.24 -16.87
N ARG A 108 -23.51 15.55 -17.06
CA ARG A 108 -23.90 16.60 -16.10
C ARG A 108 -25.40 16.57 -15.76
N ASN A 109 -26.24 16.20 -16.73
CA ASN A 109 -27.68 15.98 -16.53
C ASN A 109 -28.03 14.67 -15.78
N LYS A 110 -27.02 13.97 -15.26
CA LYS A 110 -27.09 12.70 -14.52
C LYS A 110 -27.51 11.47 -15.35
N LYS A 111 -27.71 11.62 -16.67
CA LYS A 111 -27.96 10.48 -17.58
C LYS A 111 -26.65 9.74 -17.88
N TRP A 112 -26.78 8.46 -18.23
CA TRP A 112 -25.67 7.64 -18.70
C TRP A 112 -25.60 7.67 -20.23
N HIS A 113 -24.43 7.98 -20.75
CA HIS A 113 -24.10 7.97 -22.17
C HIS A 113 -23.19 6.79 -22.48
N LYS A 114 -23.51 6.02 -23.52
CA LYS A 114 -22.75 4.81 -23.89
C LYS A 114 -21.50 5.21 -24.68
N LEU A 115 -20.33 4.83 -24.18
CA LEU A 115 -19.05 5.10 -24.84
C LEU A 115 -18.60 3.88 -25.68
N ARG A 116 -18.67 2.69 -25.08
CA ARG A 116 -18.16 1.46 -25.69
C ARG A 116 -19.04 0.25 -25.40
N THR A 117 -19.00 -0.72 -26.30
CA THR A 117 -19.56 -2.06 -26.11
C THR A 117 -18.62 -3.06 -26.78
N TYR A 118 -18.17 -4.04 -26.02
CA TYR A 118 -17.36 -5.15 -26.48
C TYR A 118 -18.24 -6.40 -26.49
N LEU A 119 -18.23 -7.12 -27.60
CA LEU A 119 -18.88 -8.41 -27.74
C LEU A 119 -17.84 -9.52 -27.55
N PRO A 120 -18.23 -10.78 -27.24
CA PRO A 120 -17.29 -11.88 -27.00
C PRO A 120 -16.23 -12.03 -28.09
N ALA A 121 -16.60 -11.88 -29.36
CA ALA A 121 -15.66 -11.92 -30.48
C ALA A 121 -14.56 -10.83 -30.47
N ASN A 122 -14.70 -9.79 -29.64
CA ASN A 122 -13.73 -8.71 -29.44
C ASN A 122 -12.94 -8.87 -28.13
N LEU A 123 -13.26 -9.88 -27.32
CA LEU A 123 -12.66 -10.13 -26.02
C LEU A 123 -11.71 -11.32 -26.17
N GLY A 124 -10.43 -11.12 -25.85
CA GLY A 124 -9.47 -12.24 -25.81
C GLY A 124 -9.83 -13.25 -24.72
N ASN A 125 -9.39 -14.50 -24.87
CA ASN A 125 -9.58 -15.60 -23.91
C ASN A 125 -11.03 -15.81 -23.45
N ILE A 126 -11.97 -15.51 -24.35
CA ILE A 126 -13.39 -15.80 -24.24
C ILE A 126 -13.81 -16.42 -25.57
N ASP A 127 -14.55 -17.52 -25.51
CA ASP A 127 -15.01 -18.19 -26.73
C ASP A 127 -16.11 -17.39 -27.46
N GLN A 128 -16.50 -17.83 -28.65
CA GLN A 128 -17.54 -17.14 -29.44
C GLN A 128 -18.91 -17.15 -28.75
N GLN A 129 -19.12 -18.05 -27.80
CA GLN A 129 -20.33 -18.18 -27.01
C GLN A 129 -20.28 -17.34 -25.74
N GLY A 130 -19.16 -16.70 -25.41
CA GLY A 130 -18.99 -15.91 -24.19
C GLY A 130 -18.50 -16.70 -22.99
N GLN A 131 -18.11 -17.97 -23.14
CA GLN A 131 -17.54 -18.75 -22.05
C GLN A 131 -16.15 -18.23 -21.71
N ILE A 132 -15.92 -18.07 -20.42
CA ILE A 132 -14.62 -17.67 -19.88
C ILE A 132 -13.76 -18.94 -19.80
N GLU A 133 -12.56 -18.90 -20.35
CA GLU A 133 -11.65 -20.06 -20.37
C GLU A 133 -10.71 -20.07 -19.15
N ASP A 134 -10.32 -18.88 -18.68
CA ASP A 134 -9.33 -18.70 -17.60
C ASP A 134 -9.98 -18.52 -16.21
N ASN A 135 -9.32 -19.04 -15.17
CA ASN A 135 -9.71 -18.80 -13.77
C ASN A 135 -9.58 -17.32 -13.38
N PHE A 136 -8.71 -16.57 -14.05
CA PHE A 136 -8.58 -15.13 -13.85
C PHE A 136 -8.46 -14.45 -15.21
N TRP A 137 -9.62 -14.09 -15.75
CA TRP A 137 -9.73 -13.41 -17.03
C TRP A 137 -9.47 -11.92 -16.88
N VAL A 138 -8.63 -11.38 -17.77
CA VAL A 138 -8.31 -9.97 -17.84
C VAL A 138 -8.50 -9.45 -19.26
N PHE A 139 -9.14 -8.30 -19.38
CA PHE A 139 -9.20 -7.54 -20.63
C PHE A 139 -8.94 -6.07 -20.34
N SER A 140 -8.24 -5.41 -21.26
CA SER A 140 -7.90 -3.99 -21.13
C SER A 140 -8.23 -3.25 -22.41
N SER A 141 -8.64 -2.00 -22.26
CA SER A 141 -8.89 -1.08 -23.37
C SER A 141 -8.54 0.34 -22.93
N SER A 142 -8.61 1.29 -23.85
CA SER A 142 -8.58 2.71 -23.53
C SER A 142 -9.84 3.44 -23.99
N ILE A 143 -10.16 4.54 -23.32
CA ILE A 143 -11.22 5.48 -23.71
C ILE A 143 -10.56 6.82 -24.08
N PRO A 144 -10.53 7.21 -25.36
CA PRO A 144 -10.00 8.50 -25.77
C PRO A 144 -10.75 9.65 -25.09
N LEU A 145 -10.02 10.65 -24.60
CA LEU A 145 -10.64 11.83 -23.96
C LEU A 145 -11.51 12.63 -24.94
N SER A 146 -11.21 12.56 -26.24
CA SER A 146 -12.01 13.17 -27.31
C SER A 146 -13.43 12.58 -27.44
N GLU A 147 -13.68 11.40 -26.89
CA GLU A 147 -14.99 10.76 -26.89
C GLU A 147 -15.83 11.08 -25.66
N LEU A 148 -15.23 11.71 -24.65
CA LEU A 148 -15.96 12.11 -23.46
C LEU A 148 -16.83 13.33 -23.75
N HIS A 149 -18.05 13.30 -23.22
CA HIS A 149 -19.01 14.38 -23.37
C HIS A 149 -19.11 15.22 -22.09
N ASP A 150 -19.34 16.53 -22.21
CA ASP A 150 -19.60 17.44 -21.09
C ASP A 150 -18.52 17.48 -19.98
N VAL A 151 -17.26 17.21 -20.32
CA VAL A 151 -16.12 17.23 -19.38
C VAL A 151 -15.00 18.13 -19.87
N ARG A 152 -14.22 18.66 -18.92
CA ARG A 152 -13.05 19.49 -19.17
C ARG A 152 -11.91 19.04 -18.26
N ILE A 153 -10.68 19.45 -18.60
CA ILE A 153 -9.56 19.36 -17.64
C ILE A 153 -9.95 20.07 -16.33
N GLY A 154 -9.66 19.44 -15.21
CA GLY A 154 -10.11 19.81 -13.87
C GLY A 154 -11.40 19.10 -13.42
N ASP A 155 -12.20 18.54 -14.33
CA ASP A 155 -13.43 17.82 -13.99
C ASP A 155 -13.14 16.38 -13.52
N LYS A 156 -14.12 15.81 -12.81
CA LYS A 156 -14.19 14.37 -12.51
C LYS A 156 -15.07 13.67 -13.52
N VAL A 157 -14.56 12.60 -14.12
CA VAL A 157 -15.28 11.71 -15.03
C VAL A 157 -15.81 10.54 -14.22
N HIS A 158 -17.13 10.34 -14.26
CA HIS A 158 -17.73 9.15 -13.67
C HIS A 158 -18.03 8.14 -14.76
N LEU A 159 -17.43 6.97 -14.65
CA LEU A 159 -17.70 5.84 -15.52
C LEU A 159 -18.51 4.78 -14.79
N ARG A 160 -19.26 3.99 -15.56
CA ARG A 160 -19.82 2.73 -15.12
C ARG A 160 -19.51 1.67 -16.14
N VAL A 161 -18.90 0.61 -15.66
CA VAL A 161 -18.71 -0.65 -16.38
C VAL A 161 -19.89 -1.55 -16.10
N ILE A 162 -20.39 -2.22 -17.13
CA ILE A 162 -21.49 -3.16 -17.04
C ILE A 162 -21.07 -4.48 -17.69
N PHE A 163 -20.90 -5.50 -16.87
CA PHE A 163 -20.80 -6.90 -17.31
C PHE A 163 -22.20 -7.42 -17.54
N VAL A 164 -22.50 -7.81 -18.77
CA VAL A 164 -23.79 -8.38 -19.18
C VAL A 164 -23.56 -9.83 -19.50
N GLY A 165 -24.23 -10.72 -18.80
CA GLY A 165 -24.06 -12.16 -19.03
C GLY A 165 -24.97 -12.98 -18.16
N SER A 166 -24.69 -14.27 -18.03
CA SER A 166 -25.54 -15.17 -17.26
C SER A 166 -24.74 -16.32 -16.66
N ALA A 167 -25.18 -16.81 -15.50
CA ALA A 167 -24.67 -18.04 -14.92
C ALA A 167 -25.39 -19.25 -15.52
N ASN A 168 -24.71 -20.39 -15.62
CA ASN A 168 -25.27 -21.70 -15.99
C ASN A 168 -26.60 -21.97 -15.22
N PRO A 169 -27.71 -22.38 -15.86
CA PRO A 169 -27.92 -22.81 -17.27
C PRO A 169 -28.06 -21.69 -18.33
N TYR A 170 -27.71 -20.45 -18.00
CA TYR A 170 -27.69 -19.29 -18.89
C TYR A 170 -29.06 -18.72 -19.28
N ASP A 171 -30.09 -19.07 -18.53
CA ASP A 171 -31.48 -18.66 -18.81
C ASP A 171 -31.78 -17.21 -18.39
N LYS A 172 -31.00 -16.65 -17.46
CA LYS A 172 -31.26 -15.34 -16.86
C LYS A 172 -30.08 -14.38 -17.01
N ILE A 173 -30.27 -13.38 -17.86
CA ILE A 173 -29.33 -12.27 -18.01
C ILE A 173 -29.22 -11.49 -16.68
N THR A 174 -27.99 -11.27 -16.27
CA THR A 174 -27.57 -10.53 -15.08
C THR A 174 -26.69 -9.35 -15.51
N LEU A 175 -26.86 -8.23 -14.82
CA LEU A 175 -26.09 -7.01 -15.06
C LEU A 175 -25.26 -6.70 -13.81
N ILE A 176 -23.95 -6.87 -13.89
CA ILE A 176 -23.04 -6.53 -12.80
C ILE A 176 -22.37 -5.20 -13.14
N LYS A 177 -22.44 -4.26 -12.20
CA LYS A 177 -22.03 -2.87 -12.42
C LYS A 177 -20.86 -2.53 -11.51
N ARG A 178 -19.84 -1.89 -12.08
CA ARG A 178 -18.74 -1.28 -11.34
C ARG A 178 -18.64 0.18 -11.72
N HIS A 179 -18.50 1.04 -10.72
CA HIS A 179 -18.44 2.48 -10.92
C HIS A 179 -17.01 2.96 -10.70
N LEU A 180 -16.58 3.96 -11.48
CA LEU A 180 -15.25 4.55 -11.37
C LEU A 180 -15.37 6.08 -11.36
N GLU A 181 -14.46 6.75 -10.68
CA GLU A 181 -14.30 8.22 -10.70
C GLU A 181 -12.85 8.56 -11.04
N ILE A 182 -12.63 9.26 -12.14
CA ILE A 182 -11.31 9.63 -12.64
C ILE A 182 -11.21 11.14 -12.63
N THR A 183 -10.18 11.68 -11.98
CA THR A 183 -9.89 13.13 -12.00
C THR A 183 -9.03 13.46 -13.21
N LEU A 184 -9.53 14.29 -14.13
CA LEU A 184 -8.71 14.85 -15.21
C LEU A 184 -7.89 15.99 -14.64
N SER A 185 -6.68 15.72 -14.16
CA SER A 185 -5.95 16.71 -13.37
C SER A 185 -5.51 17.90 -14.23
N GLN A 186 -5.62 19.09 -13.64
CA GLN A 186 -5.12 20.31 -14.26
C GLN A 186 -3.62 20.47 -14.07
N TYR A 187 -3.06 19.90 -12.99
CA TYR A 187 -1.68 20.10 -12.61
C TYR A 187 -0.93 18.76 -12.48
N PRO A 188 0.35 18.71 -12.87
CA PRO A 188 1.20 17.57 -12.59
C PRO A 188 1.40 17.40 -11.08
N PHE A 189 1.95 16.27 -10.63
CA PHE A 189 2.56 16.25 -9.30
C PHE A 189 3.69 17.29 -9.22
N PRO A 190 3.91 17.96 -8.07
CA PRO A 190 4.98 18.95 -7.93
C PRO A 190 6.34 18.38 -8.34
N LEU A 191 7.04 19.02 -9.28
CA LEU A 191 8.34 18.53 -9.81
C LEU A 191 8.31 17.14 -10.46
N GLY A 192 7.12 16.56 -10.69
CA GLY A 192 6.95 15.27 -11.35
C GLY A 192 7.18 15.34 -12.86
N ARG A 193 7.04 14.19 -13.52
CA ARG A 193 7.40 14.01 -14.94
C ARG A 193 6.74 14.99 -15.92
N THR A 194 5.49 15.38 -15.67
CA THR A 194 4.76 16.35 -16.51
C THR A 194 4.88 17.79 -16.04
N ALA A 195 5.54 18.06 -14.90
CA ALA A 195 5.91 19.41 -14.48
C ALA A 195 7.13 19.95 -15.25
N GLN A 196 8.00 19.04 -15.69
CA GLN A 196 9.19 19.36 -16.49
C GLN A 196 9.33 18.35 -17.64
N PRO A 197 8.46 18.41 -18.67
CA PRO A 197 8.34 17.35 -19.68
C PRO A 197 9.59 17.14 -20.55
N SER A 198 10.48 18.14 -20.65
CA SER A 198 11.69 18.09 -21.48
C SER A 198 12.97 18.48 -20.73
N GLY A 199 12.89 18.75 -19.43
CA GLY A 199 14.01 19.19 -18.60
C GLY A 199 14.58 18.08 -17.73
N PRO A 200 15.83 18.23 -17.24
CA PRO A 200 16.37 17.31 -16.25
C PRO A 200 15.51 17.35 -14.98
N ARG A 201 15.21 16.18 -14.40
CA ARG A 201 14.44 16.06 -13.17
C ARG A 201 15.32 15.57 -12.05
N GLN A 202 15.01 15.98 -10.83
CA GLN A 202 15.69 15.50 -9.62
C GLN A 202 14.76 14.72 -8.70
N TRP A 203 13.46 14.70 -9.02
CA TRP A 203 12.41 14.07 -8.21
C TRP A 203 11.69 13.00 -9.01
N PHE A 204 11.58 11.80 -8.43
CA PHE A 204 10.94 10.65 -9.06
C PHE A 204 9.99 9.96 -8.10
N TYR A 205 8.72 9.92 -8.48
CA TYR A 205 7.63 9.40 -7.64
C TYR A 205 7.49 7.90 -7.78
N GLY A 206 7.29 7.20 -6.68
CA GLY A 206 6.91 5.80 -6.75
C GLY A 206 6.18 5.27 -5.54
N ASP A 207 5.91 3.98 -5.64
CA ASP A 207 5.19 3.20 -4.64
C ASP A 207 6.04 1.99 -4.23
N PRO A 208 6.54 1.94 -2.98
CA PRO A 208 7.41 0.88 -2.52
C PRO A 208 6.64 -0.39 -2.07
N HIS A 209 5.30 -0.37 -2.09
CA HIS A 209 4.48 -1.49 -1.61
C HIS A 209 3.26 -1.67 -2.52
N TYR A 210 3.32 -2.65 -3.43
CA TYR A 210 2.28 -2.92 -4.42
C TYR A 210 2.21 -4.42 -4.77
N HIS A 211 0.99 -4.92 -4.94
CA HIS A 211 0.69 -6.32 -5.28
C HIS A 211 0.18 -6.45 -6.71
N SER A 212 0.79 -7.34 -7.47
CA SER A 212 0.46 -7.66 -8.84
C SER A 212 -0.42 -8.91 -8.93
N ALA A 213 -0.74 -9.36 -10.15
CA ALA A 213 -1.49 -10.59 -10.37
C ALA A 213 -0.79 -11.87 -9.86
N TYR A 214 0.46 -11.76 -9.40
CA TYR A 214 1.18 -12.87 -8.77
C TYR A 214 0.76 -13.10 -7.31
N THR A 215 0.32 -12.07 -6.58
CA THR A 215 -0.61 -12.22 -5.45
C THR A 215 -1.98 -12.59 -6.01
N ASN A 216 -2.45 -13.80 -5.75
CA ASN A 216 -3.76 -14.29 -6.16
C ASN A 216 -4.11 -15.49 -5.29
N ASP A 217 -4.52 -15.18 -4.06
CA ASP A 217 -4.98 -16.13 -3.07
C ASP A 217 -6.48 -15.91 -2.77
N VAL A 218 -6.99 -16.54 -1.72
CA VAL A 218 -8.41 -16.48 -1.34
C VAL A 218 -8.79 -15.14 -0.69
N LYS A 219 -7.80 -14.38 -0.20
CA LYS A 219 -7.96 -13.09 0.47
C LYS A 219 -7.70 -11.93 -0.49
N GLU A 220 -6.66 -12.00 -1.30
CA GLU A 220 -6.11 -10.90 -2.08
C GLU A 220 -5.78 -11.34 -3.52
N TYR A 221 -6.00 -10.45 -4.48
CA TYR A 221 -5.52 -10.62 -5.85
C TYR A 221 -5.10 -9.26 -6.42
N GLY A 222 -3.99 -9.21 -7.16
CA GLY A 222 -3.53 -7.96 -7.79
C GLY A 222 -3.80 -7.87 -9.30
N ALA A 223 -3.41 -6.73 -9.88
CA ALA A 223 -3.51 -6.50 -11.33
C ALA A 223 -2.24 -6.94 -12.09
N PRO A 224 -2.36 -7.36 -13.37
CA PRO A 224 -1.19 -7.69 -14.17
C PRO A 224 -0.29 -6.48 -14.44
N LEU A 225 1.01 -6.73 -14.62
CA LEU A 225 2.03 -5.69 -14.72
C LEU A 225 1.85 -4.72 -15.90
N PRO A 226 1.42 -5.13 -17.11
CA PRO A 226 1.19 -4.19 -18.21
C PRO A 226 0.13 -3.13 -17.87
N GLU A 227 -0.96 -3.55 -17.25
CA GLU A 227 -2.05 -2.69 -16.79
C GLU A 227 -1.60 -1.78 -15.65
N THR A 228 -0.85 -2.32 -14.68
CA THR A 228 -0.20 -1.55 -13.62
C THR A 228 0.66 -0.44 -14.19
N ARG A 229 1.48 -0.74 -15.20
CA ARG A 229 2.34 0.26 -15.86
C ARG A 229 1.50 1.36 -16.49
N GLY A 230 0.47 1.00 -17.24
CA GLY A 230 -0.43 1.96 -17.90
C GLY A 230 -1.13 2.90 -16.92
N ALA A 231 -1.65 2.35 -15.82
CA ALA A 231 -2.30 3.13 -14.77
C ALA A 231 -1.28 4.01 -14.01
N ALA A 232 -0.14 3.46 -13.60
CA ALA A 232 0.89 4.18 -12.85
C ALA A 232 1.47 5.36 -13.64
N LEU A 233 1.76 5.17 -14.93
CA LEU A 233 2.18 6.23 -15.85
C LEU A 233 1.12 7.33 -15.96
N SER A 234 -0.15 6.96 -16.06
CA SER A 234 -1.27 7.89 -16.15
C SER A 234 -1.47 8.71 -14.88
N ILE A 235 -1.20 8.12 -13.71
CA ILE A 235 -1.25 8.79 -12.40
C ILE A 235 -0.06 9.75 -12.22
N GLY A 236 1.08 9.46 -12.85
CA GLY A 236 2.30 10.26 -12.77
C GLY A 236 3.43 9.63 -11.96
N LEU A 237 3.39 8.31 -11.73
CA LEU A 237 4.47 7.56 -11.10
C LEU A 237 5.60 7.29 -12.10
N ASP A 238 6.80 7.15 -11.56
CA ASP A 238 8.04 6.83 -12.27
C ASP A 238 8.50 5.38 -11.99
N TRP A 239 8.19 4.85 -10.80
CA TRP A 239 8.58 3.49 -10.42
C TRP A 239 7.59 2.85 -9.43
N ILE A 240 7.55 1.53 -9.40
CA ILE A 240 6.84 0.71 -8.42
C ILE A 240 7.75 -0.44 -7.98
N VAL A 241 7.75 -0.75 -6.69
CA VAL A 241 8.28 -2.02 -6.19
C VAL A 241 7.13 -3.01 -6.14
N VAL A 242 7.28 -4.13 -6.86
CA VAL A 242 6.30 -5.22 -6.84
C VAL A 242 6.67 -6.12 -5.68
N THR A 243 5.79 -6.21 -4.68
CA THR A 243 6.03 -6.89 -3.39
C THR A 243 4.93 -7.90 -3.11
N ASP A 244 4.64 -8.76 -4.08
CA ASP A 244 3.67 -9.84 -3.90
C ASP A 244 4.00 -10.71 -2.67
N HIS A 245 2.98 -11.33 -2.08
CA HIS A 245 3.15 -12.10 -0.85
C HIS A 245 3.98 -13.38 -1.09
N SER A 246 4.89 -13.70 -0.16
CA SER A 246 5.68 -14.94 -0.23
C SER A 246 4.83 -16.21 -0.38
N CYS A 247 3.65 -16.25 0.24
CA CYS A 247 2.76 -17.41 0.20
C CYS A 247 2.17 -17.68 -1.19
N ASP A 248 2.07 -16.65 -2.01
CA ASP A 248 1.68 -16.77 -3.41
C ASP A 248 2.86 -17.05 -4.32
N LEU A 249 3.97 -16.35 -4.09
CA LEU A 249 5.16 -16.42 -4.94
C LEU A 249 5.79 -17.82 -4.99
N VAL A 250 5.64 -18.60 -3.92
CA VAL A 250 6.12 -20.00 -3.85
C VAL A 250 5.31 -20.94 -4.76
N LEU A 251 4.07 -20.59 -5.09
CA LEU A 251 3.18 -21.45 -5.87
C LEU A 251 3.71 -21.61 -7.30
N LYS A 252 3.50 -22.79 -7.87
CA LYS A 252 3.83 -23.07 -9.27
C LYS A 252 2.58 -22.92 -10.11
N ARG A 253 2.71 -22.36 -11.30
CA ARG A 253 1.59 -22.30 -12.23
C ARG A 253 1.31 -23.71 -12.75
N ASP A 254 0.06 -24.15 -12.65
CA ASP A 254 -0.35 -25.42 -13.21
C ASP A 254 -0.12 -25.42 -14.73
N GLY A 255 0.44 -26.51 -15.26
CA GLY A 255 0.38 -26.85 -16.68
C GLY A 255 1.52 -26.39 -17.60
N GLU A 256 2.35 -25.38 -17.30
CA GLU A 256 3.19 -24.79 -18.37
C GLU A 256 4.71 -24.68 -18.17
N SER A 257 5.27 -24.87 -16.96
CA SER A 257 6.75 -24.79 -16.86
C SER A 257 7.38 -25.36 -15.59
N GLY A 258 6.59 -25.69 -14.55
CA GLY A 258 7.13 -26.09 -13.25
C GLY A 258 7.88 -24.98 -12.49
N LEU A 259 7.90 -23.76 -13.04
CA LEU A 259 8.44 -22.54 -12.46
C LEU A 259 7.51 -22.01 -11.36
N SER A 260 8.10 -21.34 -10.37
CA SER A 260 7.35 -20.62 -9.34
C SER A 260 6.77 -19.31 -9.90
N ARG A 261 5.77 -18.74 -9.21
CA ARG A 261 5.25 -17.41 -9.50
C ARG A 261 6.35 -16.35 -9.36
N TRP A 262 7.30 -16.52 -8.44
CA TRP A 262 8.51 -15.68 -8.36
C TRP A 262 9.34 -15.68 -9.64
N ASP A 263 9.62 -16.86 -10.19
CA ASP A 263 10.42 -16.98 -11.41
C ASP A 263 9.72 -16.32 -12.61
N LEU A 264 8.39 -16.47 -12.68
CA LEU A 264 7.55 -15.85 -13.69
C LEU A 264 7.52 -14.32 -13.54
N LEU A 265 7.30 -13.79 -12.33
CA LEU A 265 7.35 -12.36 -12.03
C LEU A 265 8.71 -11.75 -12.43
N LYS A 266 9.80 -12.41 -12.04
CA LYS A 266 11.16 -11.98 -12.37
C LYS A 266 11.40 -11.96 -13.87
N ALA A 267 10.95 -12.98 -14.59
CA ALA A 267 11.05 -13.04 -16.05
C ALA A 267 10.21 -11.94 -16.73
N GLU A 268 8.99 -11.70 -16.24
CA GLU A 268 8.09 -10.69 -16.80
C GLU A 268 8.62 -9.27 -16.58
N ILE A 269 9.11 -8.93 -15.38
CA ILE A 269 9.78 -7.63 -15.14
C ILE A 269 10.98 -7.44 -16.07
N SER A 270 11.70 -8.53 -16.37
CA SER A 270 12.88 -8.52 -17.25
C SER A 270 12.53 -8.51 -18.76
N SER A 271 11.26 -8.66 -19.13
CA SER A 271 10.82 -8.78 -20.53
C SER A 271 10.78 -7.46 -21.31
N GLY A 272 11.08 -6.33 -20.65
CA GLY A 272 11.01 -4.99 -21.23
C GLY A 272 9.87 -4.11 -20.69
N LEU A 273 9.07 -4.60 -19.74
CA LEU A 273 8.08 -3.79 -19.03
C LEU A 273 8.72 -2.74 -18.11
N SER A 274 9.93 -3.01 -17.61
CA SER A 274 10.74 -2.09 -16.81
C SER A 274 11.80 -1.43 -17.70
N ASP A 275 11.68 -0.12 -17.94
CA ASP A 275 12.51 0.65 -18.87
C ASP A 275 12.78 2.09 -18.38
N GLU A 276 13.45 2.89 -19.19
CA GLU A 276 13.81 4.28 -18.86
C GLU A 276 12.60 5.23 -18.73
N CYS A 277 11.41 4.79 -19.14
CA CYS A 277 10.15 5.53 -18.93
C CYS A 277 9.46 5.14 -17.63
N PHE A 278 9.65 3.90 -17.14
CA PHE A 278 9.04 3.40 -15.92
C PHE A 278 9.80 2.19 -15.36
N ARG A 279 10.09 2.20 -14.05
CA ARG A 279 10.80 1.06 -13.42
C ARG A 279 9.86 0.21 -12.58
N PHE A 280 9.76 -1.06 -12.92
CA PHE A 280 9.40 -2.09 -11.96
C PHE A 280 10.65 -2.56 -11.22
N ILE A 281 10.57 -2.58 -9.89
CA ILE A 281 11.61 -3.06 -9.00
C ILE A 281 11.11 -4.36 -8.37
N LEU A 282 11.89 -5.43 -8.52
CA LEU A 282 11.55 -6.71 -7.91
C LEU A 282 11.71 -6.65 -6.39
N GLY A 283 10.67 -7.07 -5.69
CA GLY A 283 10.64 -7.22 -4.24
C GLY A 283 9.64 -8.30 -3.80
N GLU A 284 9.45 -8.41 -2.50
CA GLU A 284 8.62 -9.43 -1.86
C GLU A 284 8.04 -8.85 -0.56
N GLU A 285 6.76 -9.09 -0.28
CA GLU A 285 6.22 -8.91 1.07
C GLU A 285 6.31 -10.23 1.84
N ILE A 286 7.34 -10.33 2.69
CA ILE A 286 7.65 -11.54 3.44
C ILE A 286 6.76 -11.63 4.67
N THR A 287 5.94 -12.70 4.73
CA THR A 287 5.27 -13.11 5.97
C THR A 287 6.26 -13.85 6.87
N LEU A 288 6.46 -13.36 8.10
CA LEU A 288 7.46 -13.91 9.01
C LEU A 288 7.00 -13.97 10.47
N ILE A 289 7.74 -14.72 11.29
CA ILE A 289 7.52 -14.83 12.74
C ILE A 289 8.38 -13.80 13.47
N GLY A 290 7.74 -12.73 13.93
CA GLY A 290 8.31 -11.74 14.83
C GLY A 290 8.33 -12.20 16.28
N ARG A 291 8.90 -11.36 17.15
CA ARG A 291 9.07 -11.64 18.57
C ARG A 291 7.74 -11.92 19.26
N GLY A 292 7.70 -13.03 19.99
CA GLY A 292 6.52 -13.47 20.74
C GLY A 292 5.47 -14.17 19.87
N GLU A 293 5.91 -14.83 18.79
CA GLU A 293 5.03 -15.51 17.81
C GLU A 293 3.99 -14.55 17.20
N LYS A 294 4.44 -13.34 16.86
CA LYS A 294 3.63 -12.35 16.13
C LYS A 294 3.90 -12.49 14.64
N TYR A 295 2.87 -12.74 13.84
CA TYR A 295 3.02 -12.79 12.38
C TYR A 295 2.99 -11.39 11.80
N VAL A 296 4.04 -11.01 11.10
CA VAL A 296 4.19 -9.65 10.56
C VAL A 296 4.75 -9.71 9.15
N HIS A 297 4.65 -8.59 8.45
CA HIS A 297 5.10 -8.47 7.08
C HIS A 297 6.30 -7.55 6.96
N MET A 298 7.28 -7.96 6.15
CA MET A 298 8.48 -7.20 5.84
C MET A 298 8.65 -7.09 4.33
N LEU A 299 8.79 -5.87 3.82
CA LEU A 299 9.16 -5.64 2.43
C LEU A 299 10.66 -5.91 2.27
N ALA A 300 11.01 -6.81 1.36
CA ALA A 300 12.36 -7.01 0.89
C ALA A 300 12.43 -6.56 -0.57
N MET A 301 13.38 -5.69 -0.92
CA MET A 301 13.46 -5.14 -2.28
C MET A 301 14.89 -4.93 -2.74
N GLY A 302 15.14 -5.28 -4.00
CA GLY A 302 16.45 -5.16 -4.64
C GLY A 302 17.45 -6.25 -4.24
N GLY A 303 18.36 -6.60 -5.15
CA GLY A 303 19.44 -7.56 -4.91
C GLY A 303 19.02 -9.02 -4.73
N MET A 304 17.71 -9.31 -4.82
CA MET A 304 17.15 -10.65 -4.62
C MET A 304 17.24 -11.47 -5.91
N GLN A 305 17.81 -12.67 -5.81
CA GLN A 305 17.75 -13.67 -6.87
C GLN A 305 16.62 -14.66 -6.64
N ASP A 306 16.45 -15.04 -5.38
CA ASP A 306 15.44 -15.97 -4.89
C ASP A 306 14.55 -15.26 -3.86
N MET A 307 13.29 -15.65 -3.81
CA MET A 307 12.35 -15.26 -2.76
C MET A 307 12.64 -15.98 -1.44
N ILE A 308 12.09 -15.47 -0.34
CA ILE A 308 12.05 -16.18 0.93
C ILE A 308 10.74 -16.98 1.01
N GLN A 309 10.86 -18.31 0.98
CA GLN A 309 9.68 -19.17 1.14
C GLN A 309 8.87 -18.81 2.40
N GLY A 310 7.58 -18.57 2.19
CA GLY A 310 6.62 -18.27 3.25
C GLY A 310 5.27 -18.93 3.00
N ALA A 311 4.40 -18.83 3.99
CA ALA A 311 3.01 -19.29 3.96
C ALA A 311 2.12 -18.23 4.62
N PHE A 312 0.81 -18.30 4.41
CA PHE A 312 -0.11 -17.37 5.04
C PHE A 312 -0.14 -17.56 6.57
N LEU A 313 -0.18 -18.82 7.02
CA LEU A 313 -0.08 -19.25 8.41
C LEU A 313 0.87 -20.45 8.54
N PRO A 314 1.41 -20.74 9.74
CA PRO A 314 2.20 -21.95 9.92
C PRO A 314 1.31 -23.19 10.01
N ASP A 315 1.87 -24.36 9.72
CA ASP A 315 1.15 -25.65 9.82
C ASP A 315 0.62 -25.92 11.23
N ASP A 316 1.42 -25.57 12.24
CA ASP A 316 1.09 -25.65 13.66
C ASP A 316 1.70 -24.46 14.42
N SER A 317 1.28 -24.30 15.68
CA SER A 317 1.81 -23.24 16.53
C SER A 317 1.79 -23.65 18.01
N SER A 318 2.83 -23.26 18.75
CA SER A 318 2.90 -23.47 20.19
C SER A 318 2.05 -22.46 20.98
N SER A 319 1.77 -21.29 20.38
CA SER A 319 0.83 -20.30 20.91
C SER A 319 -0.62 -20.77 20.75
N LEU A 320 -1.28 -21.02 21.89
CA LEU A 320 -2.69 -21.41 21.96
C LEU A 320 -3.63 -20.48 21.16
N PRO A 321 -3.52 -19.13 21.25
CA PRO A 321 -4.33 -18.24 20.41
C PRO A 321 -4.18 -18.51 18.91
N VAL A 322 -2.96 -18.75 18.44
CA VAL A 322 -2.68 -18.98 17.02
C VAL A 322 -3.18 -20.35 16.59
N ASP A 323 -2.94 -21.38 17.39
CA ASP A 323 -3.41 -22.74 17.13
C ASP A 323 -4.95 -22.79 17.00
N ILE A 324 -5.68 -22.03 17.81
CA ILE A 324 -7.14 -21.89 17.67
C ILE A 324 -7.52 -21.31 16.30
N TRP A 325 -6.80 -20.29 15.80
CA TRP A 325 -7.05 -19.69 14.49
C TRP A 325 -6.75 -20.67 13.34
N ILE A 326 -5.60 -21.35 13.41
CA ILE A 326 -5.21 -22.38 12.43
C ILE A 326 -6.31 -23.45 12.34
N ASN A 327 -6.73 -24.00 13.48
CA ASN A 327 -7.75 -25.05 13.53
C ASN A 327 -9.13 -24.55 13.07
N ALA A 328 -9.49 -23.30 13.38
CA ALA A 328 -10.72 -22.69 12.90
C ALA A 328 -10.73 -22.57 11.36
N ILE A 329 -9.66 -22.03 10.76
CA ILE A 329 -9.54 -21.88 9.31
C ILE A 329 -9.53 -23.24 8.61
N LYS A 330 -8.76 -24.21 9.11
CA LYS A 330 -8.75 -25.59 8.57
C LYS A 330 -10.15 -26.22 8.60
N THR A 331 -10.90 -25.99 9.66
CA THR A 331 -12.27 -26.48 9.80
C THR A 331 -13.22 -25.80 8.81
N ILE A 332 -13.12 -24.47 8.68
CA ILE A 332 -13.92 -23.68 7.72
C ILE A 332 -13.67 -24.18 6.30
N ILE A 333 -12.43 -24.44 5.91
CA ILE A 333 -12.12 -24.93 4.56
C ILE A 333 -12.64 -26.36 4.35
N ARG A 334 -12.49 -27.26 5.33
CA ARG A 334 -12.92 -28.67 5.19
C ARG A 334 -14.42 -28.88 5.14
N PHE A 335 -15.17 -28.08 5.89
CA PHE A 335 -16.62 -28.29 6.07
C PHE A 335 -17.46 -27.16 5.49
N GLY A 336 -16.85 -26.01 5.19
CA GLY A 336 -17.48 -24.91 4.48
C GLY A 336 -17.79 -25.31 3.05
N LYS A 337 -18.96 -24.89 2.56
CA LYS A 337 -19.30 -25.04 1.15
C LYS A 337 -18.51 -24.02 0.34
N GLY A 338 -17.95 -24.45 -0.79
CA GLY A 338 -17.31 -23.55 -1.76
C GLY A 338 -15.80 -23.36 -1.62
N TYR A 339 -15.13 -24.03 -0.68
CA TYR A 339 -13.67 -24.04 -0.60
C TYR A 339 -13.08 -25.31 -1.23
N SER A 340 -12.03 -25.16 -2.05
CA SER A 340 -11.20 -26.31 -2.43
C SER A 340 -10.37 -26.78 -1.24
N LEU A 341 -10.21 -28.10 -1.07
CA LEU A 341 -9.30 -28.66 -0.07
C LEU A 341 -7.83 -28.33 -0.38
N ASP A 342 -7.49 -27.99 -1.62
CA ASP A 342 -6.15 -27.57 -2.02
C ASP A 342 -5.74 -26.26 -1.34
N LEU A 343 -6.71 -25.42 -0.93
CA LEU A 343 -6.45 -24.22 -0.14
C LEU A 343 -5.76 -24.51 1.20
N LEU A 344 -5.94 -25.72 1.75
CA LEU A 344 -5.20 -26.12 2.94
C LEU A 344 -3.70 -26.24 2.68
N GLN A 345 -3.30 -26.57 1.46
CA GLN A 345 -1.89 -26.72 1.08
C GLN A 345 -1.26 -25.37 0.71
N THR A 346 -2.06 -24.39 0.27
CA THR A 346 -1.56 -23.06 -0.10
C THR A 346 -1.51 -22.09 1.07
N LEU A 347 -2.45 -22.19 2.02
CA LEU A 347 -2.52 -21.27 3.16
C LEU A 347 -1.61 -21.63 4.33
N PHE A 348 -1.25 -22.90 4.48
CA PHE A 348 -0.46 -23.37 5.62
C PHE A 348 0.89 -23.89 5.15
N GLY A 349 1.95 -23.56 5.89
CA GLY A 349 3.28 -24.06 5.57
C GLY A 349 4.38 -23.49 6.46
N LYS A 350 5.59 -23.39 5.92
CA LYS A 350 6.76 -22.91 6.67
C LYS A 350 6.75 -21.38 6.78
N LEU A 351 6.94 -20.88 8.00
CA LEU A 351 7.23 -19.48 8.30
C LEU A 351 8.56 -19.36 9.04
N LEU A 352 9.39 -18.42 8.62
CA LEU A 352 10.72 -18.24 9.20
C LEU A 352 10.70 -17.19 10.33
N PRO A 353 11.47 -17.38 11.41
CA PRO A 353 11.74 -16.34 12.38
C PRO A 353 12.43 -15.13 11.75
N PHE A 354 12.13 -13.93 12.26
CA PHE A 354 12.67 -12.66 11.74
C PHE A 354 14.20 -12.66 11.51
N ASN A 355 14.99 -13.15 12.47
CA ASN A 355 16.45 -13.19 12.34
C ASN A 355 16.94 -14.20 11.29
N GLU A 356 16.19 -15.28 11.07
CA GLU A 356 16.51 -16.26 10.02
C GLU A 356 16.20 -15.69 8.64
N VAL A 357 15.07 -14.99 8.48
CA VAL A 357 14.75 -14.25 7.26
C VAL A 357 15.88 -13.29 6.91
N LEU A 358 16.30 -12.45 7.86
CA LEU A 358 17.39 -11.51 7.66
C LEU A 358 18.72 -12.19 7.29
N GLY A 359 19.01 -13.36 7.86
CA GLY A 359 20.21 -14.15 7.55
C GLY A 359 20.19 -14.78 6.15
N ASN A 360 19.00 -15.01 5.59
CA ASN A 360 18.82 -15.60 4.27
C ASN A 360 18.78 -14.56 3.14
N LEU A 361 18.57 -13.28 3.47
CA LEU A 361 18.53 -12.21 2.48
C LEU A 361 19.94 -11.78 2.04
N PRO A 362 20.15 -11.44 0.75
CA PRO A 362 21.38 -10.83 0.28
C PRO A 362 21.70 -9.52 1.03
N THR A 363 23.00 -9.25 1.25
CA THR A 363 23.44 -8.09 2.04
C THR A 363 23.06 -6.72 1.44
N ASN A 364 22.80 -6.66 0.13
CA ASN A 364 22.38 -5.45 -0.56
C ASN A 364 20.85 -5.28 -0.63
N THR A 365 20.07 -6.26 -0.18
CA THR A 365 18.60 -6.16 -0.13
C THR A 365 18.17 -5.14 0.91
N LEU A 366 17.28 -4.23 0.50
CA LEU A 366 16.67 -3.30 1.42
C LEU A 366 15.50 -3.98 2.12
N THR A 367 15.37 -3.73 3.41
CA THR A 367 14.31 -4.33 4.24
C THR A 367 13.53 -3.25 4.96
N PHE A 368 12.22 -3.26 4.82
CA PHE A 368 11.32 -2.33 5.49
C PHE A 368 10.26 -3.09 6.26
N ALA A 369 10.00 -2.70 7.50
CA ALA A 369 8.81 -3.21 8.18
C ALA A 369 7.57 -2.67 7.47
N ALA A 370 6.76 -3.55 6.89
CA ALA A 370 5.50 -3.20 6.23
C ALA A 370 4.46 -2.82 7.29
N HIS A 371 3.70 -1.75 7.01
CA HIS A 371 2.60 -1.24 7.85
C HIS A 371 2.75 -1.46 9.38
N PRO A 372 3.88 -1.08 10.01
CA PRO A 372 4.30 -1.67 11.28
C PRO A 372 3.46 -1.28 12.50
N TYR A 373 2.56 -0.32 12.33
CA TYR A 373 1.68 0.18 13.39
C TYR A 373 0.22 -0.21 13.18
N ASP A 374 -0.09 -0.85 12.07
CA ASP A 374 -1.39 -1.42 11.76
C ASP A 374 -1.34 -2.94 11.92
N ILE A 375 -2.46 -3.62 11.69
CA ILE A 375 -2.55 -5.07 11.85
C ILE A 375 -2.04 -5.71 10.57
N ALA A 376 -1.02 -6.56 10.69
CA ALA A 376 -0.36 -7.17 9.53
C ALA A 376 -1.00 -8.50 9.10
N GLN A 377 -1.32 -9.38 10.05
CA GLN A 377 -1.76 -10.74 9.73
C GLN A 377 -2.81 -11.26 10.73
N VAL A 378 -3.49 -12.34 10.39
CA VAL A 378 -4.37 -13.11 11.30
C VAL A 378 -3.57 -14.22 12.00
N PRO A 379 -3.68 -14.43 13.32
CA PRO A 379 -4.36 -13.57 14.30
C PRO A 379 -3.78 -12.15 14.32
N PRO A 380 -4.61 -11.12 14.54
CA PRO A 380 -4.18 -9.73 14.52
C PRO A 380 -2.89 -9.47 15.31
N SER A 381 -1.80 -9.24 14.59
CA SER A 381 -0.49 -8.91 15.15
C SER A 381 0.08 -7.62 14.57
N LYS A 382 0.95 -7.01 15.36
CA LYS A 382 1.73 -5.81 14.99
C LYS A 382 3.19 -6.05 15.30
N TRP A 383 4.07 -5.34 14.63
CA TRP A 383 5.50 -5.38 14.90
C TRP A 383 5.82 -5.08 16.37
N ASP A 384 6.83 -5.78 16.90
CA ASP A 384 7.38 -5.51 18.21
C ASP A 384 8.39 -4.36 18.18
N GLY A 385 8.42 -3.53 19.23
CA GLY A 385 9.35 -2.40 19.30
C GLY A 385 10.82 -2.82 19.29
N HIS A 386 11.15 -4.02 19.78
CA HIS A 386 12.50 -4.57 19.69
C HIS A 386 12.85 -4.96 18.25
N ASP A 387 11.94 -5.61 17.54
CA ASP A 387 12.14 -6.01 16.15
C ASP A 387 12.28 -4.79 15.23
N LEU A 388 11.43 -3.77 15.43
CA LEU A 388 11.54 -2.48 14.73
C LEU A 388 12.86 -1.75 15.02
N SER A 389 13.57 -2.14 16.09
CA SER A 389 14.89 -1.62 16.43
C SER A 389 16.04 -2.47 15.87
N HIS A 390 15.79 -3.45 15.02
CA HIS A 390 16.87 -4.22 14.40
C HIS A 390 17.67 -3.37 13.41
N LEU A 391 19.00 -3.46 13.44
CA LEU A 391 19.89 -2.59 12.63
C LEU A 391 19.96 -2.99 11.16
N GLN A 392 19.53 -4.20 10.82
CA GLN A 392 19.46 -4.64 9.42
C GLN A 392 18.17 -4.19 8.73
N LEU A 393 17.16 -3.68 9.46
CA LEU A 393 16.04 -2.98 8.86
C LEU A 393 16.54 -1.65 8.28
N THR A 394 16.34 -1.46 6.98
CA THR A 394 16.63 -0.19 6.29
C THR A 394 15.70 0.91 6.79
N GLY A 395 14.42 0.59 7.00
CA GLY A 395 13.43 1.57 7.43
C GLY A 395 12.08 0.95 7.76
N HIS A 396 11.06 1.80 7.81
CA HIS A 396 9.68 1.39 8.05
C HIS A 396 8.74 2.09 7.06
N GLU A 397 7.71 1.37 6.64
CA GLU A 397 6.58 1.96 5.92
C GLU A 397 5.61 2.61 6.92
N PHE A 398 5.94 3.81 7.38
CA PHE A 398 5.16 4.49 8.42
C PHE A 398 3.78 4.95 7.95
N TRP A 399 3.62 5.15 6.64
CA TRP A 399 2.38 5.57 6.03
C TRP A 399 1.96 4.54 4.98
N ASN A 400 1.25 3.52 5.45
CA ASN A 400 0.53 2.59 4.57
C ASN A 400 -0.88 3.15 4.32
N ALA A 401 -1.22 3.31 3.04
CA ALA A 401 -2.52 3.71 2.54
C ALA A 401 -2.99 5.13 2.87
N ARG A 402 -3.82 5.67 1.98
CA ARG A 402 -4.39 7.03 2.08
C ARG A 402 -5.91 7.04 2.09
N SER A 403 -6.51 6.39 3.08
CA SER A 403 -7.98 6.31 3.17
C SER A 403 -8.59 7.56 3.83
N ARG A 404 -9.15 8.46 3.02
CA ARG A 404 -10.01 9.59 3.44
C ARG A 404 -11.49 9.22 3.35
N ARG A 405 -11.87 8.45 2.33
CA ARG A 405 -13.25 8.05 2.03
C ARG A 405 -13.38 6.57 2.30
N SER A 406 -14.53 6.16 2.81
CA SER A 406 -14.79 4.72 2.95
C SER A 406 -16.27 4.43 3.00
N ALA A 407 -16.68 3.27 2.52
CA ALA A 407 -18.04 2.78 2.55
C ALA A 407 -18.07 1.26 2.65
N ASN A 408 -19.17 0.71 3.17
CA ASN A 408 -19.34 -0.73 3.29
C ASN A 408 -20.18 -1.25 2.12
N HIS A 409 -19.79 -2.39 1.54
CA HIS A 409 -20.55 -3.20 0.58
C HIS A 409 -21.27 -2.36 -0.50
N THR A 410 -20.52 -1.67 -1.36
CA THR A 410 -21.13 -0.77 -2.35
C THR A 410 -20.44 -0.84 -3.70
N ASP A 411 -21.18 -1.31 -4.71
CA ASP A 411 -20.77 -1.29 -6.14
C ASP A 411 -20.62 0.14 -6.70
N ASN A 412 -21.16 1.13 -5.98
CA ASN A 412 -21.08 2.55 -6.29
C ASN A 412 -20.76 3.38 -5.03
N PRO A 413 -19.49 3.49 -4.63
CA PRO A 413 -19.10 4.26 -3.44
C PRO A 413 -19.41 5.75 -3.55
N PHE A 414 -19.39 6.31 -4.77
CA PHE A 414 -19.52 7.74 -5.07
C PHE A 414 -20.89 8.37 -4.77
N THR A 415 -21.86 7.57 -4.33
CA THR A 415 -23.19 8.07 -3.91
C THR A 415 -23.37 8.05 -2.40
N ARG A 416 -22.42 7.49 -1.65
CA ARG A 416 -22.51 7.37 -0.19
C ARG A 416 -22.10 8.69 0.45
N LYS A 417 -22.82 9.09 1.50
CA LYS A 417 -22.47 10.28 2.29
C LYS A 417 -21.02 10.23 2.79
N SER A 418 -20.55 9.06 3.22
CA SER A 418 -19.17 8.85 3.66
C SER A 418 -18.09 9.07 2.58
N TRP A 419 -18.50 9.29 1.32
CA TRP A 419 -17.68 9.59 0.16
C TRP A 419 -17.85 11.02 -0.37
N THR A 420 -18.99 11.66 -0.10
CA THR A 420 -19.39 12.94 -0.73
C THR A 420 -19.66 14.08 0.25
N ASP A 421 -19.93 13.77 1.53
CA ASP A 421 -20.32 14.75 2.54
C ASP A 421 -19.11 15.54 3.07
N PRO A 422 -19.00 16.86 2.83
CA PRO A 422 -17.80 17.63 3.14
C PRO A 422 -17.39 17.59 4.62
N ASP A 423 -18.36 17.64 5.53
CA ASP A 423 -18.08 17.64 6.98
C ASP A 423 -17.54 16.28 7.44
N THR A 424 -18.14 15.19 6.95
CA THR A 424 -17.64 13.83 7.18
C THR A 424 -16.20 13.67 6.67
N LEU A 425 -15.91 14.18 5.47
CA LEU A 425 -14.58 14.08 4.87
C LEU A 425 -13.54 14.90 5.63
N ARG A 426 -13.88 16.12 6.04
CA ARG A 426 -13.01 16.97 6.87
C ARG A 426 -12.64 16.29 8.18
N HIS A 427 -13.63 15.72 8.87
CA HIS A 427 -13.40 14.98 10.12
C HIS A 427 -12.49 13.77 9.90
N LYS A 428 -12.70 12.99 8.83
CA LYS A 428 -11.84 11.84 8.50
C LYS A 428 -10.40 12.26 8.19
N ASP A 429 -10.19 13.36 7.49
CA ASP A 429 -8.87 13.93 7.25
C ASP A 429 -8.17 14.33 8.55
N GLU A 430 -8.86 15.05 9.44
CA GLU A 430 -8.32 15.41 10.75
C GLU A 430 -7.90 14.18 11.56
N VAL A 431 -8.73 13.13 11.58
CA VAL A 431 -8.41 11.87 12.27
C VAL A 431 -7.20 11.18 11.66
N ARG A 432 -7.14 11.07 10.32
CA ARG A 432 -6.03 10.45 9.59
C ARG A 432 -4.71 11.19 9.84
N VAL A 433 -4.71 12.51 9.68
CA VAL A 433 -3.52 13.36 9.86
C VAL A 433 -3.04 13.29 11.31
N ASN A 434 -3.95 13.38 12.30
CA ASN A 434 -3.59 13.25 13.71
C ASN A 434 -3.02 11.87 14.04
N LYS A 435 -3.58 10.79 13.47
CA LYS A 435 -3.03 9.43 13.62
C LYS A 435 -1.59 9.37 13.10
N LEU A 436 -1.36 9.91 11.89
CA LEU A 436 -0.05 9.92 11.24
C LEU A 436 0.99 10.73 12.02
N LEU A 437 0.67 11.96 12.42
CA LEU A 437 1.53 12.79 13.28
C LEU A 437 1.84 12.11 14.62
N SER A 438 0.86 11.39 15.19
CA SER A 438 1.07 10.62 16.40
C SER A 438 2.00 9.42 16.18
N HIS A 439 1.89 8.72 15.06
CA HIS A 439 2.81 7.64 14.69
C HIS A 439 4.24 8.16 14.51
N VAL A 440 4.43 9.25 13.77
CA VAL A 440 5.73 9.90 13.57
C VAL A 440 6.37 10.26 14.92
N SER A 441 5.68 11.03 15.76
CA SER A 441 6.23 11.52 17.03
C SER A 441 6.43 10.43 18.10
N LYS A 442 5.54 9.44 18.18
CA LYS A 442 5.59 8.42 19.24
C LYS A 442 6.28 7.13 18.83
N LYS A 443 6.48 6.88 17.54
CA LYS A 443 7.02 5.62 17.02
C LYS A 443 8.29 5.83 16.21
N TRP A 444 8.30 6.71 15.21
CA TRP A 444 9.50 6.92 14.38
C TRP A 444 10.62 7.68 15.09
N GLU A 445 10.28 8.88 15.60
CA GLU A 445 11.26 9.80 16.20
C GLU A 445 12.06 9.17 17.34
N PRO A 446 11.49 8.35 18.24
CA PRO A 446 12.27 7.63 19.24
C PRO A 446 13.38 6.76 18.66
N HIS A 447 13.21 6.17 17.47
CA HIS A 447 14.27 5.42 16.81
C HIS A 447 15.37 6.33 16.26
N LEU A 448 15.03 7.51 15.72
CA LEU A 448 16.02 8.50 15.28
C LEU A 448 16.82 9.07 16.45
N ILE A 449 16.14 9.42 17.55
CA ILE A 449 16.75 9.90 18.81
C ILE A 449 17.74 8.86 19.33
N ARG A 450 17.31 7.60 19.41
CA ARG A 450 18.18 6.49 19.81
C ARG A 450 19.39 6.34 18.88
N GLY A 451 19.19 6.55 17.58
CA GLY A 451 20.28 6.55 16.61
C GLY A 451 21.34 7.61 16.89
N VAL A 452 20.91 8.85 17.18
CA VAL A 452 21.79 9.93 17.60
C VAL A 452 22.52 9.59 18.91
N ASP A 453 21.81 9.04 19.90
CA ASP A 453 22.39 8.66 21.19
C ASP A 453 23.44 7.55 21.05
N GLU A 454 23.21 6.58 20.16
CA GLU A 454 24.10 5.45 19.87
C GLU A 454 25.17 5.79 18.80
N TRP A 455 25.19 7.02 18.27
CA TRP A 455 26.07 7.40 17.16
C TRP A 455 27.55 7.35 17.58
N ALA A 456 28.28 6.41 16.98
CA ALA A 456 29.68 6.13 17.25
C ALA A 456 30.62 7.27 16.80
N ALA A 457 31.72 7.42 17.53
CA ALA A 457 32.83 8.28 17.13
C ALA A 457 33.48 7.71 15.85
N GLY A 458 33.76 8.58 14.87
CA GLY A 458 34.38 8.17 13.60
C GLY A 458 33.43 7.64 12.52
N SER A 459 32.12 7.50 12.78
CA SER A 459 31.13 7.13 11.76
C SER A 459 30.45 8.36 11.16
N ASP A 460 30.36 8.43 9.83
CA ASP A 460 29.73 9.55 9.13
C ASP A 460 28.22 9.64 9.35
N LEU A 461 27.55 8.51 9.63
CA LEU A 461 26.12 8.42 9.87
C LEU A 461 25.81 7.58 11.12
N PRO A 462 24.66 7.79 11.79
CA PRO A 462 24.20 6.87 12.81
C PRO A 462 23.97 5.46 12.25
N SER A 463 24.31 4.43 13.02
CA SER A 463 24.04 3.04 12.64
C SER A 463 22.53 2.77 12.56
N ARG A 464 21.76 3.34 13.49
CA ARG A 464 20.30 3.32 13.52
C ARG A 464 19.74 4.58 12.90
N ARG A 465 19.14 4.44 11.72
CA ARG A 465 18.53 5.54 10.96
C ARG A 465 17.37 5.02 10.09
N PRO A 466 16.30 4.50 10.70
CA PRO A 466 15.22 3.90 9.91
C PRO A 466 14.64 4.93 8.95
N VAL A 467 14.75 4.65 7.66
CA VAL A 467 14.20 5.50 6.59
C VAL A 467 12.68 5.42 6.64
N PHE A 468 12.02 6.58 6.53
CA PHE A 468 10.58 6.67 6.36
C PHE A 468 10.25 6.56 4.87
N ILE A 469 9.51 5.51 4.51
CA ILE A 469 8.80 5.37 3.23
C ILE A 469 7.27 5.30 3.45
N GLY A 470 6.50 5.59 2.41
CA GLY A 470 5.07 5.35 2.37
C GLY A 470 4.65 4.72 1.05
N GLY A 471 3.68 3.83 1.12
CA GLY A 471 3.20 3.04 0.00
C GLY A 471 1.69 2.84 0.06
N SER A 472 1.16 2.23 -0.99
CA SER A 472 -0.29 2.05 -1.12
C SER A 472 -0.77 0.68 -0.65
N ASP A 473 0.07 -0.36 -0.66
CA ASP A 473 -0.36 -1.74 -0.36
C ASP A 473 -1.58 -2.13 -1.22
N SER A 474 -1.57 -1.65 -2.47
CA SER A 474 -2.70 -1.81 -3.39
C SER A 474 -2.60 -3.10 -4.19
N HIS A 475 -3.76 -3.66 -4.51
CA HIS A 475 -3.91 -4.96 -5.14
C HIS A 475 -4.60 -4.79 -6.50
N GLY A 476 -4.02 -3.96 -7.37
CA GLY A 476 -4.65 -3.60 -8.65
C GLY A 476 -5.76 -2.54 -8.56
N ASP A 477 -5.94 -1.94 -7.38
CA ASP A 477 -6.93 -0.92 -7.05
C ASP A 477 -6.55 0.50 -7.53
N PHE A 478 -6.45 0.73 -8.84
CA PHE A 478 -6.00 2.03 -9.37
C PHE A 478 -6.98 3.18 -9.13
N ASN A 479 -8.27 2.89 -8.94
CA ASN A 479 -9.32 3.90 -8.70
C ASN A 479 -9.62 4.10 -7.22
N TYR A 480 -9.92 3.02 -6.54
CA TYR A 480 -10.28 2.95 -5.13
C TYR A 480 -10.07 1.51 -4.65
N HIS A 481 -9.60 1.36 -3.43
CA HIS A 481 -9.35 0.06 -2.83
C HIS A 481 -10.65 -0.65 -2.48
N ALA A 482 -10.74 -1.91 -2.87
CA ALA A 482 -11.74 -2.83 -2.37
C ALA A 482 -11.06 -3.89 -1.51
N GLY A 483 -11.04 -3.66 -0.19
CA GLY A 483 -10.53 -4.63 0.75
C GLY A 483 -11.39 -5.89 0.72
N MET A 484 -10.79 -7.03 0.37
CA MET A 484 -11.42 -8.33 0.35
C MET A 484 -11.09 -9.05 1.67
N ALA A 485 -12.10 -9.29 2.51
CA ALA A 485 -11.90 -9.92 3.80
C ALA A 485 -12.31 -11.39 3.77
N TRP A 486 -11.61 -12.21 4.55
CA TRP A 486 -12.02 -13.55 5.02
C TRP A 486 -13.34 -13.56 5.84
N ASN A 487 -14.05 -12.42 5.89
CA ASN A 487 -15.20 -12.01 6.72
C ASN A 487 -14.91 -11.79 8.21
N TYR A 488 -14.72 -10.54 8.59
CA TYR A 488 -15.16 -10.05 9.90
C TYR A 488 -16.43 -9.25 9.65
N SER A 489 -17.52 -9.58 10.33
CA SER A 489 -18.91 -9.10 10.22
C SER A 489 -19.23 -7.59 9.95
N LYS A 490 -18.26 -6.71 9.63
CA LYS A 490 -18.40 -5.32 9.19
C LYS A 490 -17.35 -4.79 8.17
N ALA A 491 -16.53 -5.61 7.51
CA ALA A 491 -15.47 -5.10 6.63
C ALA A 491 -15.38 -5.82 5.27
N ASP A 492 -16.33 -5.58 4.36
CA ASP A 492 -15.98 -5.34 2.95
C ASP A 492 -16.04 -3.83 2.77
N MET A 493 -14.93 -3.19 3.13
CA MET A 493 -14.80 -1.74 3.09
C MET A 493 -14.15 -1.39 1.75
N VAL A 494 -14.84 -0.59 0.97
CA VAL A 494 -14.20 0.15 -0.11
C VAL A 494 -13.69 1.47 0.46
N ASP A 495 -12.48 1.88 0.10
CA ASP A 495 -11.91 3.16 0.49
C ASP A 495 -11.15 3.79 -0.68
N ASP A 496 -10.78 5.07 -0.58
CA ASP A 496 -10.13 5.80 -1.68
C ASP A 496 -8.61 5.69 -1.72
N ASN A 497 -8.04 4.71 -1.02
CA ASN A 497 -6.66 4.32 -1.22
C ASN A 497 -6.46 3.78 -2.65
N ALA A 498 -5.28 4.05 -3.22
CA ALA A 498 -4.86 3.61 -4.54
C ALA A 498 -3.37 3.94 -4.72
N PRO A 499 -2.67 3.31 -5.68
CA PRO A 499 -1.31 3.69 -6.04
C PRO A 499 -1.20 5.18 -6.34
N GLY A 500 -0.14 5.80 -5.84
CA GLY A 500 0.11 7.21 -6.03
C GLY A 500 -0.78 8.16 -5.23
N ARG A 501 -1.63 7.68 -4.31
CA ARG A 501 -2.31 8.52 -3.31
C ARG A 501 -1.34 8.95 -2.20
N VAL A 502 -0.68 7.98 -1.59
CA VAL A 502 0.56 8.17 -0.81
C VAL A 502 1.71 7.76 -1.70
N ARG A 503 2.81 8.50 -1.61
CA ARG A 503 3.94 8.39 -2.52
C ARG A 503 5.23 8.48 -1.73
N THR A 504 6.21 7.70 -2.13
CA THR A 504 7.61 7.95 -1.82
C THR A 504 8.25 8.62 -3.03
N ALA A 505 8.74 9.85 -2.87
CA ALA A 505 9.45 10.56 -3.92
C ALA A 505 10.95 10.61 -3.58
N ILE A 506 11.78 9.98 -4.42
CA ILE A 506 13.23 10.04 -4.26
C ILE A 506 13.78 11.36 -4.78
N TYR A 507 14.88 11.82 -4.18
CA TYR A 507 15.58 13.04 -4.57
C TYR A 507 17.01 12.72 -5.01
N LEU A 508 17.38 13.20 -6.19
CA LEU A 508 18.70 13.01 -6.81
C LEU A 508 19.24 14.38 -7.30
N PRO A 509 19.89 15.18 -6.42
CA PRO A 509 20.28 16.56 -6.70
C PRO A 509 21.26 16.73 -7.87
N GLY A 510 21.99 15.67 -8.23
CA GLY A 510 22.94 15.66 -9.34
C GLY A 510 22.43 14.99 -10.62
N TYR A 511 21.18 14.51 -10.64
CA TYR A 511 20.66 13.78 -11.80
C TYR A 511 20.23 14.76 -12.89
N GLN A 512 20.74 14.55 -14.11
CA GLN A 512 20.63 15.49 -15.24
C GLN A 512 19.87 14.88 -16.43
N SER A 513 18.90 14.01 -16.17
CA SER A 513 18.06 13.40 -17.20
C SER A 513 16.57 13.55 -16.86
N ALA A 514 15.73 13.56 -17.89
CA ALA A 514 14.28 13.49 -17.75
C ALA A 514 13.80 12.04 -17.54
N LEU A 515 14.62 11.06 -17.94
CA LEU A 515 14.34 9.62 -17.87
C LEU A 515 14.40 9.12 -16.43
N VAL A 516 13.66 8.05 -16.14
CA VAL A 516 13.66 7.43 -14.82
C VAL A 516 15.04 6.80 -14.54
N PRO A 517 15.68 7.10 -13.39
CA PRO A 517 16.98 6.54 -13.04
C PRO A 517 16.94 5.02 -13.02
N ASP A 518 18.11 4.40 -13.17
CA ASP A 518 18.25 2.95 -13.03
C ASP A 518 17.91 2.50 -11.60
N ILE A 519 17.48 1.24 -11.49
CA ILE A 519 16.98 0.65 -10.23
C ILE A 519 18.00 0.80 -9.10
N ASP A 520 19.29 0.63 -9.37
CA ASP A 520 20.35 0.76 -8.35
C ASP A 520 20.43 2.17 -7.76
N LEU A 521 20.20 3.21 -8.58
CA LEU A 521 20.16 4.59 -8.09
C LEU A 521 18.91 4.86 -7.24
N ILE A 522 17.77 4.28 -7.62
CA ILE A 522 16.52 4.36 -6.83
C ILE A 522 16.73 3.71 -5.46
N LEU A 523 17.23 2.46 -5.44
CA LEU A 523 17.51 1.72 -4.21
C LEU A 523 18.58 2.43 -3.35
N ALA A 524 19.62 2.99 -3.96
CA ALA A 524 20.61 3.78 -3.23
C ALA A 524 20.01 5.02 -2.56
N ALA A 525 19.10 5.73 -3.24
CA ALA A 525 18.39 6.87 -2.67
C ALA A 525 17.49 6.45 -1.50
N LEU A 526 16.73 5.37 -1.65
CA LEU A 526 15.90 4.80 -0.57
C LEU A 526 16.75 4.38 0.63
N LYS A 527 17.85 3.64 0.42
CA LYS A 527 18.77 3.21 1.48
C LYS A 527 19.40 4.38 2.23
N LYS A 528 19.71 5.46 1.52
CA LYS A 528 20.30 6.68 2.08
C LYS A 528 19.26 7.48 2.88
N GLY A 529 17.98 7.36 2.55
CA GLY A 529 16.93 8.26 3.03
C GLY A 529 16.89 9.58 2.24
N SER A 530 17.31 9.55 0.97
CA SER A 530 17.19 10.69 0.05
C SER A 530 15.81 10.66 -0.61
N CYS A 531 14.77 10.76 0.20
CA CYS A 531 13.38 10.72 -0.23
C CYS A 531 12.44 11.40 0.78
N VAL A 532 11.25 11.74 0.29
CA VAL A 532 10.14 12.24 1.09
C VAL A 532 8.91 11.35 0.94
N VAL A 533 8.05 11.37 1.94
CA VAL A 533 6.74 10.70 1.90
C VAL A 533 5.65 11.75 1.87
N THR A 534 4.77 11.68 0.88
CA THR A 534 3.77 12.72 0.64
C THR A 534 2.48 12.18 0.03
N ASP A 535 1.36 12.83 0.33
CA ASP A 535 0.11 12.72 -0.44
C ASP A 535 -0.26 14.02 -1.19
N GLY A 536 0.57 15.06 -1.13
CA GLY A 536 0.40 16.31 -1.89
C GLY A 536 1.73 17.03 -2.17
N PRO A 537 2.15 17.98 -1.32
CA PRO A 537 3.30 18.84 -1.57
C PRO A 537 4.65 18.12 -1.46
N ILE A 538 5.72 18.73 -1.96
CA ILE A 538 7.11 18.31 -1.76
C ILE A 538 7.84 19.37 -0.95
N LEU A 539 8.64 18.92 0.02
CA LEU A 539 9.59 19.75 0.75
C LEU A 539 11.00 19.39 0.31
N GLU A 540 11.72 20.37 -0.19
CA GLU A 540 13.14 20.31 -0.48
C GLU A 540 13.90 21.12 0.58
N PHE A 541 14.97 20.57 1.14
CA PHE A 541 15.84 21.35 2.01
C PHE A 541 17.27 20.87 2.00
N SER A 542 18.16 21.81 2.27
CA SER A 542 19.60 21.58 2.40
C SER A 542 20.13 22.29 3.64
N LEU A 543 21.14 21.69 4.28
CA LEU A 543 21.97 22.38 5.26
C LEU A 543 23.25 22.84 4.60
N GLN A 544 23.70 24.06 4.90
CA GLN A 544 24.95 24.58 4.38
C GLN A 544 25.77 25.30 5.45
N GLN A 545 27.09 25.20 5.34
CA GLN A 545 28.03 26.03 6.10
C GLN A 545 29.35 26.15 5.34
N ASN A 546 29.89 27.36 5.24
CA ASN A 546 31.24 27.61 4.68
C ASN A 546 31.47 26.93 3.32
N GLY A 547 30.43 26.88 2.47
CA GLY A 547 30.46 26.26 1.15
C GLY A 547 30.25 24.73 1.13
N GLN A 548 30.13 24.07 2.29
CA GLN A 548 29.70 22.68 2.38
C GLN A 548 28.18 22.59 2.37
N PHE A 549 27.65 21.56 1.70
CA PHE A 549 26.23 21.28 1.57
C PHE A 549 25.93 19.85 2.03
N ALA A 550 24.77 19.65 2.63
CA ALA A 550 24.21 18.35 2.91
C ALA A 550 22.72 18.34 2.55
N TYR A 551 22.27 17.22 1.98
CA TYR A 551 20.90 16.92 1.61
C TYR A 551 20.33 15.76 2.44
N MET A 552 19.05 15.41 2.24
CA MET A 552 18.40 14.32 2.97
C MET A 552 19.19 13.02 2.93
N GLY A 553 19.39 12.43 4.12
CA GLY A 553 20.19 11.23 4.32
C GLY A 553 21.70 11.45 4.45
N GLU A 554 22.19 12.69 4.28
CA GLU A 554 23.60 13.05 4.44
C GLU A 554 23.91 13.65 5.81
N THR A 555 25.20 13.86 6.07
CA THR A 555 25.70 14.50 7.28
C THR A 555 26.40 15.80 6.93
N LEU A 556 25.98 16.91 7.54
CA LEU A 556 26.77 18.14 7.55
C LEU A 556 27.75 18.10 8.74
N GLN A 557 29.04 18.27 8.44
CA GLN A 557 30.06 18.52 9.46
C GLN A 557 30.17 20.02 9.70
N ILE A 558 29.88 20.44 10.92
CA ILE A 558 29.93 21.84 11.33
C ILE A 558 31.25 22.10 12.05
N SER A 559 32.03 23.04 11.52
CA SER A 559 33.33 23.43 12.09
C SER A 559 33.65 24.91 11.85
N GLY A 560 34.71 25.42 12.49
CA GLY A 560 35.23 26.77 12.25
C GLY A 560 34.28 27.91 12.63
N GLU A 561 34.46 29.11 12.09
CA GLU A 561 33.58 30.26 12.31
C GLU A 561 32.34 30.23 11.39
N GLY A 562 31.25 30.86 11.83
CA GLY A 562 29.99 30.97 11.07
C GLY A 562 28.88 30.05 11.57
N ASP A 563 27.65 30.57 11.51
CA ASP A 563 26.42 29.81 11.77
C ASP A 563 26.02 29.01 10.53
N PRO A 564 25.62 27.74 10.65
CA PRO A 564 25.02 27.00 9.55
C PRO A 564 23.64 27.57 9.19
N GLU A 565 23.22 27.29 7.96
CA GLU A 565 21.95 27.73 7.41
C GLU A 565 21.16 26.54 6.85
N ILE A 566 19.85 26.52 7.09
CA ILE A 566 18.90 25.66 6.39
C ILE A 566 18.14 26.50 5.36
N LYS A 567 18.12 26.01 4.13
CA LYS A 567 17.27 26.55 3.06
C LYS A 567 16.15 25.57 2.81
N ILE A 568 14.92 26.07 2.84
CA ILE A 568 13.70 25.29 2.66
C ILE A 568 12.95 25.84 1.46
N ILE A 569 12.60 24.95 0.54
CA ILE A 569 11.74 25.24 -0.60
C ILE A 569 10.57 24.28 -0.56
N ALA A 570 9.36 24.81 -0.71
CA ALA A 570 8.16 24.00 -0.79
C ALA A 570 7.55 24.06 -2.19
N HIS A 571 7.21 22.89 -2.74
CA HIS A 571 6.60 22.75 -4.05
C HIS A 571 5.21 22.16 -3.90
N SER A 572 4.20 22.86 -4.45
CA SER A 572 2.82 22.41 -4.42
C SER A 572 2.06 22.92 -5.64
N THR A 573 0.83 22.44 -5.81
CA THR A 573 -0.09 22.91 -6.87
C THR A 573 -1.39 23.42 -6.23
N PRO A 574 -2.23 24.16 -6.97
CA PRO A 574 -3.54 24.56 -6.46
C PRO A 574 -4.43 23.40 -6.00
N GLU A 575 -4.24 22.20 -6.56
CA GLU A 575 -4.96 20.99 -6.12
C GLU A 575 -4.56 20.54 -4.71
N PHE A 576 -3.28 20.68 -4.35
CA PHE A 576 -2.75 20.26 -3.04
C PHE A 576 -2.70 21.40 -2.02
N GLY A 577 -2.97 22.64 -2.43
CA GLY A 577 -2.95 23.81 -1.57
C GLY A 577 -1.54 24.39 -1.35
N MET A 578 -1.48 25.67 -0.97
CA MET A 578 -0.19 26.33 -0.72
C MET A 578 0.44 25.90 0.60
N VAL A 579 1.76 25.74 0.61
CA VAL A 579 2.54 25.52 1.82
C VAL A 579 2.90 26.89 2.41
N THR A 580 2.17 27.31 3.45
CA THR A 580 2.39 28.61 4.10
C THR A 580 3.30 28.53 5.31
N GLN A 581 3.52 27.33 5.84
CA GLN A 581 4.37 27.06 6.99
C GLN A 581 4.99 25.67 6.90
N VAL A 582 6.18 25.54 7.48
CA VAL A 582 6.90 24.28 7.64
C VAL A 582 7.26 24.09 9.10
N GLU A 583 7.14 22.86 9.60
CA GLU A 583 7.61 22.50 10.93
C GLU A 583 9.00 21.87 10.83
N VAL A 584 9.99 22.55 11.41
CA VAL A 584 11.38 22.10 11.51
C VAL A 584 11.52 21.31 12.81
N VAL A 585 11.76 20.00 12.70
CA VAL A 585 11.92 19.08 13.83
C VAL A 585 13.40 18.75 14.01
N THR A 586 13.89 18.80 15.24
CA THR A 586 15.31 18.58 15.56
C THR A 586 15.53 17.86 16.88
N TYR A 587 16.65 17.15 16.98
CA TYR A 587 17.15 16.56 18.20
C TYR A 587 18.69 16.60 18.23
N PHE A 588 19.28 16.86 19.40
CA PHE A 588 20.73 16.83 19.62
C PHE A 588 21.12 16.10 20.92
N LYS A 589 22.19 15.29 20.83
CA LYS A 589 22.86 14.59 21.93
C LYS A 589 23.56 15.60 22.85
N SER A 590 22.88 15.96 23.92
CA SER A 590 23.32 16.85 25.02
C SER A 590 22.11 17.45 25.75
N GLN A 591 20.91 17.39 25.14
CA GLN A 591 19.70 17.88 25.77
C GLN A 591 19.40 17.08 27.04
N LYS A 592 19.02 17.78 28.13
CA LYS A 592 18.41 17.14 29.32
C LYS A 592 17.14 16.36 28.96
N SER A 593 16.52 16.69 27.82
CA SER A 593 15.31 16.08 27.28
C SER A 593 15.64 14.92 26.33
N LYS A 594 14.98 13.78 26.50
CA LYS A 594 14.99 12.64 25.55
C LYS A 594 13.89 12.75 24.48
N LYS A 595 13.55 13.99 24.09
CA LYS A 595 12.50 14.28 23.11
C LYS A 595 13.03 15.26 22.07
N SER A 596 12.56 15.11 20.85
CA SER A 596 12.70 16.09 19.78
C SER A 596 12.04 17.43 20.18
N SER A 597 12.52 18.50 19.56
CA SER A 597 11.91 19.83 19.60
C SER A 597 11.49 20.23 18.20
N SER A 598 10.46 21.05 18.07
CA SER A 598 10.04 21.58 16.77
C SER A 598 9.84 23.10 16.79
N LEU A 599 9.95 23.71 15.62
CA LEU A 599 9.67 25.12 15.37
C LEU A 599 8.88 25.26 14.08
N ILE A 600 7.77 25.99 14.13
CA ILE A 600 7.02 26.38 12.94
C ILE A 600 7.67 27.63 12.33
N VAL A 601 7.96 27.57 11.04
CA VAL A 601 8.49 28.68 10.24
C VAL A 601 7.50 29.01 9.15
N GLU A 602 7.04 30.26 9.12
CA GLU A 602 6.15 30.74 8.06
C GLU A 602 6.94 31.17 6.82
N GLN A 603 6.33 31.04 5.64
CA GLN A 603 6.93 31.41 4.37
C GLN A 603 7.35 32.89 4.38
N GLY A 604 8.55 33.17 3.88
CA GLY A 604 9.13 34.51 3.83
C GLY A 604 9.63 35.04 5.17
N LYS A 605 9.51 34.28 6.28
CA LYS A 605 10.09 34.65 7.58
C LYS A 605 11.41 33.94 7.81
N GLN A 606 12.35 34.66 8.44
CA GLN A 606 13.57 34.07 8.97
C GLN A 606 13.36 33.63 10.41
N ALA A 607 13.96 32.49 10.76
CA ALA A 607 13.97 31.98 12.13
C ALA A 607 15.35 31.50 12.54
N SER A 608 15.56 31.26 13.84
CA SER A 608 16.80 30.67 14.33
C SER A 608 16.56 29.71 15.48
N ILE A 609 17.27 28.57 15.48
CA ILE A 609 17.20 27.55 16.54
C ILE A 609 18.61 27.33 17.11
N PRO A 610 18.80 27.32 18.44
CA PRO A 610 20.08 26.98 19.05
C PRO A 610 20.50 25.55 18.70
N ILE A 611 21.78 25.36 18.34
CA ILE A 611 22.36 24.02 18.19
C ILE A 611 22.73 23.52 19.58
N ALA A 612 21.93 22.60 20.10
CA ALA A 612 21.98 22.24 21.51
C ALA A 612 23.12 21.27 21.87
N GLY A 613 23.74 20.59 20.88
CA GLY A 613 24.76 19.55 21.11
C GLY A 613 25.59 19.23 19.89
N ASN A 614 26.45 18.21 20.03
CA ASN A 614 27.46 17.90 19.01
C ASN A 614 26.98 16.92 17.94
N LEU A 615 25.93 16.14 18.21
CA LEU A 615 25.37 15.17 17.29
C LEU A 615 23.87 15.35 17.24
N GLY A 616 23.28 15.39 16.06
CA GLY A 616 21.86 15.61 15.93
C GLY A 616 21.34 15.46 14.51
N TYR A 617 20.11 15.90 14.31
CA TYR A 617 19.50 15.97 12.98
C TYR A 617 18.49 17.11 12.87
N TYR A 618 18.15 17.44 11.63
CA TYR A 618 16.99 18.23 11.25
C TYR A 618 16.14 17.45 10.24
N ARG A 619 14.82 17.52 10.39
CA ARG A 619 13.85 17.07 9.38
C ARG A 619 12.70 18.06 9.31
N LEU A 620 11.98 18.05 8.21
CA LEU A 620 10.82 18.88 7.97
C LEU A 620 9.54 18.06 7.87
N GLN A 621 8.43 18.71 8.21
CA GLN A 621 7.08 18.29 7.84
C GLN A 621 6.20 19.50 7.53
N ALA A 622 5.21 19.31 6.66
CA ALA A 622 4.23 20.34 6.34
C ALA A 622 2.86 19.71 6.13
N GLN A 623 1.84 20.53 6.37
CA GLN A 623 0.44 20.23 6.09
C GLN A 623 -0.15 21.34 5.23
N THR A 624 -0.94 20.97 4.23
CA THR A 624 -1.67 21.90 3.37
C THR A 624 -3.15 21.53 3.29
N SER A 625 -3.95 22.44 2.74
CA SER A 625 -5.37 22.25 2.50
C SER A 625 -5.69 22.57 1.05
N GLY A 626 -6.26 21.61 0.33
CA GLY A 626 -6.69 21.77 -1.06
C GLY A 626 -7.97 22.59 -1.20
N ALA A 627 -8.41 22.79 -2.44
CA ALA A 627 -9.56 23.63 -2.76
C ALA A 627 -10.90 23.16 -2.15
N ASP A 628 -11.06 21.85 -1.88
CA ASP A 628 -12.24 21.26 -1.23
C ASP A 628 -12.07 21.09 0.30
N GLY A 629 -10.98 21.62 0.87
CA GLY A 629 -10.63 21.46 2.28
C GLY A 629 -9.97 20.12 2.63
N GLU A 630 -9.61 19.31 1.63
CA GLU A 630 -8.83 18.09 1.81
C GLU A 630 -7.43 18.39 2.37
N LEU A 631 -7.02 17.65 3.40
CA LEU A 631 -5.73 17.84 4.04
C LEU A 631 -4.66 16.97 3.40
N PHE A 632 -3.49 17.56 3.14
CA PHE A 632 -2.32 16.87 2.61
C PHE A 632 -1.12 17.05 3.53
N CYS A 633 -0.19 16.10 3.50
CA CYS A 633 1.00 16.08 4.34
C CYS A 633 2.24 15.74 3.50
N CYS A 634 3.39 16.28 3.92
CA CYS A 634 4.71 15.86 3.45
C CYS A 634 5.65 15.68 4.66
N PHE A 635 6.40 14.58 4.67
CA PHE A 635 7.42 14.27 5.66
C PHE A 635 8.76 14.01 4.97
N THR A 636 9.81 14.61 5.49
CA THR A 636 11.17 14.39 4.98
C THR A 636 11.95 13.44 5.88
N ASN A 637 12.88 12.69 5.29
CA ASN A 637 13.93 12.01 6.03
C ASN A 637 14.99 13.00 6.55
N PRO A 638 15.75 12.66 7.61
CA PRO A 638 16.62 13.63 8.27
C PRO A 638 17.88 13.99 7.47
N ILE A 639 18.37 15.23 7.66
CA ILE A 639 19.77 15.59 7.45
C ILE A 639 20.46 15.51 8.81
N TRP A 640 21.55 14.76 8.88
CA TRP A 640 22.32 14.54 10.10
C TRP A 640 23.35 15.64 10.30
N VAL A 641 23.71 15.89 11.56
CA VAL A 641 24.60 17.00 11.92
C VAL A 641 25.64 16.53 12.93
N ARG A 642 26.89 16.88 12.65
CA ARG A 642 28.03 16.69 13.56
C ARG A 642 28.76 18.00 13.77
N VAL A 643 28.77 18.51 15.00
CA VAL A 643 29.56 19.68 15.40
C VAL A 643 30.91 19.21 15.92
N VAL A 644 31.99 19.63 15.28
CA VAL A 644 33.36 19.18 15.57
C VAL A 644 34.03 20.12 16.59
N ASP A 645 33.87 21.42 16.41
CA ASP A 645 34.47 22.47 17.26
C ASP A 645 33.64 23.76 17.25
N GLY A 646 34.07 24.76 18.03
CA GLY A 646 33.52 26.12 18.00
C GLY A 646 32.53 26.50 19.12
N PRO A 647 32.12 27.78 19.18
CA PRO A 647 31.23 28.30 20.20
C PRO A 647 29.79 27.76 20.06
N LYS A 648 28.92 28.09 21.01
CA LYS A 648 27.47 27.85 20.85
C LYS A 648 26.96 28.54 19.59
N ARG A 649 26.31 27.78 18.71
CA ARG A 649 25.85 28.25 17.39
C ARG A 649 24.32 28.30 17.32
N LYS A 650 23.82 29.00 16.31
CA LYS A 650 22.40 28.97 15.94
C LYS A 650 22.29 28.50 14.49
N LEU A 651 21.32 27.63 14.21
CA LEU A 651 20.90 27.36 12.84
C LEU A 651 20.04 28.53 12.38
N LYS A 652 20.43 29.19 11.28
CA LYS A 652 19.59 30.17 10.58
C LYS A 652 18.66 29.46 9.62
N ILE A 653 17.40 29.87 9.57
CA ILE A 653 16.37 29.20 8.76
C ILE A 653 15.76 30.20 7.79
N GLU A 654 15.82 29.85 6.51
CA GLU A 654 15.17 30.55 5.42
C GLU A 654 14.14 29.60 4.78
N PHE A 655 12.86 30.01 4.80
CA PHE A 655 11.79 29.32 4.08
C PHE A 655 11.23 30.25 3.00
N THR A 656 11.47 29.87 1.74
CA THR A 656 11.03 30.59 0.54
C THR A 656 9.86 29.91 -0.13
#